data_AF-S9QLV4-F1
#
_entry.id   AF-S9QLV4-F1
#
_cell.length_a   1.000
_cell.length_b   1.000
_cell.length_c   1.000
_cell.angle_alpha   90.00
_cell.angle_beta   90.00
_cell.angle_gamma   90.00
#
_symmetry.space_group_name_H-M   'P 1'
#
loop_
_entity.id
_entity.type
_entity.pdbx_description
1 polymer ?
#
loop_
_entity_poly.entity_id
_entity_poly.type
_entity_poly.pdbx_seq_one_letter_code
_entity_poly.pdbx_strand_id
1 'polypeptide(L)'
;MGIPHRRIRGVFLVGVVTLVVGCQGEGMNEAMAPPLPGELAILPGVAPQALTALRERSCQEIKNARPSSGDGEYVLHFLGDPSRPWKAWCHDMEGSPKEYLPLPEAGLLSNFSQYTAGGAVAGTPVRTAYSRIRINPITLQVDTSDQTFTTSTGQVTHGGRPVTSMPYATAMSCDWSDSGRANIDLRGTPFKVAPDYFVASGYAAWGSREYSFVDQVVTLKGGGYCGSFAPLNAEGLVGGQLPLFYAVPPTTWSPTARVYPTGGSQTQAQTLQPGWYDINELTVGNDAINAVHVPRGWTVTLHENAGFSGPQRTFTGDTLLTGSDFDRRASSVSVDAPVLVYANNGYQGTSQLLRAGRYDIGQLTVGNDRIRSLKVPAGFQVTLYTDSGFQGQRLVLTQDTDLNGSPFNAQASSLVVESTTTRNGNVLYGRWSASGGQNPSSAANRQFLVEYTGLPDIVTFDLEVDASPYLYLLDANGQVLMEANNADGGTHARISYYLNPGSYKLVAATTQVGRSGEFTLRSDRARLRYPQRLSVQAVSAFNWVYDDWDTGAHSDVSIWRPNLGQTPGYYSLGDIGMPHHGEVPRMTFVVSGEGDVLARPVDYTWIWDDKGTGGEHDASFWHPVPPAGYTCLGSVANLGYGKPSTDLIRCVKNEYVLPANIGWVWDDSGSGGNNDITLWQANARDHRGLSTSTMVGQGYYGDPDGGRFWALNKSALANPELQGGFVDDLSALQYAPRIWLHNDEYYWPSSTEFFLPNVHPDGTHLWTNEALGCDSCTNPQFLDGQRPDQTHVPVYAQIVTRTQGGVATNITDIIYWTFYPYNNGKRVCIGLYTSGGGCAGFYSTFGNHVGDWEHLTVRFVDGRPSQVYMSQHSQGGTFTFGNKDMASVGFHPEAYSALGSHGLYPDAARHTYERIFNGDTLNDDTSRGIAWNAWDRPVIFPWQPMGTFTGSLSWLNITEDWGNDASGCNNPVSDQTGVCVLNSGPTAPLKKGFPSPGSMALE
;
A
#
# COMPACT_ATOMS: atom_id res chain seq x y z
N MET A 1 -16.04 -47.23 -46.32
CA MET A 1 -16.90 -46.44 -47.25
C MET A 1 -16.84 -44.99 -46.77
N GLY A 2 -16.61 -43.96 -47.57
CA GLY A 2 -16.22 -43.87 -48.98
C GLY A 2 -15.69 -42.45 -49.30
N ILE A 3 -14.78 -42.32 -50.27
CA ILE A 3 -14.07 -41.08 -50.65
C ILE A 3 -14.85 -40.39 -51.80
N PRO A 4 -15.03 -39.04 -51.83
CA PRO A 4 -14.19 -38.22 -52.75
C PRO A 4 -13.89 -36.75 -52.35
N HIS A 5 -12.99 -36.16 -53.15
CA HIS A 5 -12.44 -34.79 -53.07
C HIS A 5 -13.06 -33.79 -54.09
N ARG A 6 -12.63 -32.50 -53.99
CA ARG A 6 -12.16 -31.59 -55.09
C ARG A 6 -13.13 -30.61 -55.82
N ARG A 7 -12.96 -29.31 -55.50
CA ARG A 7 -12.30 -28.22 -56.29
C ARG A 7 -12.90 -27.60 -57.61
N ILE A 8 -12.99 -26.24 -57.57
CA ILE A 8 -12.65 -25.19 -58.59
C ILE A 8 -13.72 -24.71 -59.63
N ARG A 9 -13.71 -23.37 -59.86
CA ARG A 9 -14.24 -22.46 -60.93
C ARG A 9 -15.45 -21.60 -60.50
N GLY A 10 -15.55 -20.28 -60.73
CA GLY A 10 -14.62 -19.24 -61.25
C GLY A 10 -15.11 -18.49 -62.52
N VAL A 11 -15.16 -17.14 -62.53
CA VAL A 11 -15.36 -16.22 -63.70
C VAL A 11 -15.13 -14.72 -63.28
N PHE A 12 -15.22 -13.73 -64.22
CA PHE A 12 -14.47 -12.44 -64.21
C PHE A 12 -15.23 -11.24 -64.87
N LEU A 13 -14.87 -9.98 -64.51
CA LEU A 13 -14.75 -8.74 -65.36
C LEU A 13 -15.95 -7.77 -65.69
N VAL A 14 -15.57 -6.49 -65.95
CA VAL A 14 -16.28 -5.30 -66.55
C VAL A 14 -17.27 -4.50 -65.67
N GLY A 15 -17.39 -3.14 -65.69
CA GLY A 15 -16.56 -2.04 -66.27
C GLY A 15 -17.33 -0.73 -66.66
N VAL A 16 -16.60 0.41 -66.87
CA VAL A 16 -17.02 1.78 -67.38
C VAL A 16 -17.80 2.71 -66.38
N VAL A 17 -17.61 4.04 -66.16
CA VAL A 17 -16.67 5.17 -66.52
C VAL A 17 -17.19 6.33 -67.42
N THR A 18 -17.60 7.48 -66.83
CA THR A 18 -17.87 8.86 -67.41
C THR A 18 -18.19 9.90 -66.28
N LEU A 19 -18.10 11.25 -66.36
CA LEU A 19 -17.38 12.25 -67.19
C LEU A 19 -17.37 13.70 -66.56
N VAL A 20 -16.17 14.25 -66.31
CA VAL A 20 -15.65 15.67 -66.36
C VAL A 20 -16.50 16.95 -66.10
N VAL A 21 -15.99 17.76 -65.14
CA VAL A 21 -15.73 19.24 -65.12
C VAL A 21 -14.52 19.47 -64.15
N GLY A 22 -13.63 20.48 -64.12
CA GLY A 22 -13.32 21.69 -64.93
C GLY A 22 -13.16 22.96 -64.05
N CYS A 23 -12.25 23.94 -64.22
CA CYS A 23 -11.07 24.14 -65.09
C CYS A 23 -10.12 25.28 -64.56
N GLN A 24 -8.81 25.17 -64.83
CA GLN A 24 -7.75 26.23 -64.88
C GLN A 24 -7.28 26.99 -63.59
N GLY A 25 -6.00 27.38 -63.47
CA GLY A 25 -4.85 27.10 -64.36
C GLY A 25 -3.47 27.69 -63.96
N GLU A 26 -2.46 27.33 -64.77
CA GLU A 26 -1.09 27.91 -64.94
C GLU A 26 -0.03 27.72 -63.81
N GLY A 27 1.24 27.34 -64.09
CA GLY A 27 1.84 26.85 -65.36
C GLY A 27 3.39 26.66 -65.31
N MET A 28 3.97 25.95 -66.30
CA MET A 28 5.42 25.79 -66.62
C MET A 28 6.27 24.97 -65.62
N ASN A 29 6.80 23.79 -65.97
CA ASN A 29 8.08 23.50 -66.69
C ASN A 29 9.34 23.86 -65.86
N GLU A 30 10.41 23.05 -65.77
CA GLU A 30 10.91 22.03 -66.72
C GLU A 30 11.54 20.78 -66.02
N ALA A 31 12.12 19.83 -66.78
CA ALA A 31 12.38 18.45 -66.35
C ALA A 31 13.80 18.14 -65.81
N MET A 32 13.92 17.05 -65.02
CA MET A 32 15.16 16.23 -64.94
C MET A 32 14.88 14.75 -64.59
N ALA A 33 15.89 13.90 -64.72
CA ALA A 33 15.80 12.43 -64.77
C ALA A 33 15.78 11.72 -63.39
N PRO A 34 15.34 10.45 -63.29
CA PRO A 34 15.10 9.78 -62.00
C PRO A 34 16.37 9.18 -61.35
N PRO A 35 16.46 9.19 -60.00
CA PRO A 35 17.47 8.46 -59.24
C PRO A 35 17.10 6.97 -59.04
N LEU A 36 18.05 6.20 -58.50
CA LEU A 36 18.00 4.75 -58.32
C LEU A 36 17.17 4.32 -57.08
N PRO A 37 16.66 3.06 -57.04
CA PRO A 37 15.86 2.57 -55.92
C PRO A 37 16.72 2.31 -54.68
N GLY A 38 16.33 2.86 -53.52
CA GLY A 38 17.02 2.61 -52.25
C GLY A 38 16.56 3.42 -51.02
N GLU A 39 15.71 4.44 -51.18
CA GLU A 39 15.39 5.39 -50.12
C GLU A 39 13.87 5.50 -49.89
N LEU A 40 13.42 5.48 -48.62
CA LEU A 40 12.02 5.58 -48.23
C LEU A 40 11.63 7.04 -48.00
N ALA A 41 10.68 7.55 -48.78
CA ALA A 41 10.17 8.91 -48.63
C ALA A 41 9.41 9.11 -47.30
N ILE A 42 9.74 10.19 -46.59
CA ILE A 42 9.14 10.55 -45.29
C ILE A 42 7.78 11.23 -45.52
N LEU A 43 6.78 10.87 -44.70
CA LEU A 43 5.47 11.52 -44.68
C LEU A 43 5.57 12.96 -44.11
N PRO A 44 5.07 14.00 -44.80
CA PRO A 44 5.05 15.35 -44.25
C PRO A 44 3.97 15.48 -43.17
N GLY A 45 4.38 15.82 -41.93
CA GLY A 45 3.42 16.06 -40.83
C GLY A 45 4.00 15.94 -39.43
N VAL A 46 5.14 15.25 -39.26
CA VAL A 46 5.86 15.18 -37.97
C VAL A 46 7.16 15.94 -38.10
N ALA A 47 7.35 16.99 -37.28
CA ALA A 47 8.66 17.60 -37.12
C ALA A 47 9.58 16.56 -36.45
N PRO A 48 10.76 16.23 -37.03
CA PRO A 48 11.66 15.31 -36.38
C PRO A 48 12.11 15.92 -35.05
N GLN A 49 11.77 15.27 -33.94
CA GLN A 49 12.47 15.51 -32.68
C GLN A 49 13.95 15.27 -32.96
N ALA A 50 14.79 16.27 -32.66
CA ALA A 50 16.23 16.12 -32.81
C ALA A 50 16.68 14.95 -31.93
N LEU A 51 17.13 13.87 -32.58
CA LEU A 51 17.81 12.77 -31.90
C LEU A 51 18.93 13.39 -31.04
N THR A 52 18.81 13.24 -29.72
CA THR A 52 19.89 13.58 -28.81
C THR A 52 21.13 12.82 -29.26
N ALA A 53 22.25 13.52 -29.37
CA ALA A 53 23.47 12.94 -29.93
C ALA A 53 23.81 11.64 -29.18
N LEU A 54 23.84 10.52 -29.91
CA LEU A 54 24.01 9.19 -29.35
C LEU A 54 25.24 9.17 -28.44
N ARG A 55 25.01 8.84 -27.17
CA ARG A 55 26.07 8.72 -26.18
C ARG A 55 26.91 7.48 -26.45
N GLU A 56 28.15 7.51 -25.96
CA GLU A 56 29.10 6.41 -26.14
C GLU A 56 28.54 5.08 -25.60
N ARG A 57 28.50 4.06 -26.47
CA ARG A 57 27.86 2.75 -26.23
C ARG A 57 28.87 1.65 -25.90
N SER A 58 30.12 1.83 -26.30
CA SER A 58 31.24 0.90 -26.08
C SER A 58 32.49 1.67 -25.65
N CYS A 59 33.41 0.97 -25.00
CA CYS A 59 34.75 1.47 -24.66
C CYS A 59 35.54 1.83 -25.93
N GLN A 60 35.29 1.13 -27.05
CA GLN A 60 35.83 1.49 -28.35
C GLN A 60 35.29 2.83 -28.88
N GLU A 61 34.01 3.14 -28.67
CA GLU A 61 33.45 4.46 -29.01
C GLU A 61 34.04 5.57 -28.13
N ILE A 62 34.28 5.32 -26.84
CA ILE A 62 35.01 6.24 -25.96
C ILE A 62 36.43 6.47 -26.47
N LYS A 63 37.20 5.41 -26.78
CA LYS A 63 38.56 5.51 -27.31
C LYS A 63 38.61 6.30 -28.62
N ASN A 64 37.63 6.09 -29.50
CA ASN A 64 37.52 6.83 -30.76
C ASN A 64 37.23 8.32 -30.54
N ALA A 65 36.36 8.66 -29.58
CA ALA A 65 36.04 10.05 -29.23
C ALA A 65 37.16 10.73 -28.42
N ARG A 66 37.95 9.96 -27.65
CA ARG A 66 38.96 10.44 -26.70
C ARG A 66 40.20 9.53 -26.74
N PRO A 67 41.12 9.71 -27.72
CA PRO A 67 42.26 8.81 -27.90
C PRO A 67 43.27 8.72 -26.74
N SER A 68 43.17 9.60 -25.74
CA SER A 68 43.96 9.58 -24.50
C SER A 68 43.24 8.92 -23.31
N SER A 69 42.09 8.28 -23.51
CA SER A 69 41.40 7.51 -22.47
C SER A 69 42.10 6.17 -22.24
N GLY A 70 42.65 5.97 -21.04
CA GLY A 70 43.17 4.67 -20.56
C GLY A 70 42.11 3.82 -19.84
N ASP A 71 42.54 2.68 -19.30
CA ASP A 71 41.69 1.77 -18.51
C ASP A 71 41.04 2.45 -17.30
N GLY A 72 39.79 2.11 -16.99
CA GLY A 72 39.04 2.71 -15.89
C GLY A 72 37.53 2.50 -15.94
N GLU A 73 36.80 3.10 -14.99
CA GLU A 73 35.33 3.17 -15.06
C GLU A 73 34.87 4.31 -15.98
N TYR A 74 33.92 3.99 -16.85
CA TYR A 74 33.23 4.92 -17.73
C TYR A 74 31.72 4.67 -17.72
N VAL A 75 30.93 5.67 -18.14
CA VAL A 75 29.48 5.52 -18.31
C VAL A 75 29.18 5.24 -19.77
N LEU A 76 28.73 4.02 -20.06
CA LEU A 76 28.20 3.62 -21.37
C LEU A 76 26.68 3.72 -21.36
N HIS A 77 26.08 3.80 -22.54
CA HIS A 77 24.64 4.02 -22.69
C HIS A 77 24.03 2.91 -23.53
N PHE A 78 23.07 2.16 -23.00
CA PHE A 78 22.49 1.01 -23.70
C PHE A 78 21.78 1.47 -24.98
N LEU A 79 22.17 0.90 -26.12
CA LEU A 79 21.80 1.33 -27.48
C LEU A 79 22.15 2.79 -27.84
N GLY A 80 22.79 3.55 -26.95
CA GLY A 80 23.09 4.98 -27.08
C GLY A 80 22.05 5.92 -26.43
N ASP A 81 21.04 5.36 -25.77
CA ASP A 81 19.96 6.08 -25.08
C ASP A 81 20.51 6.82 -23.83
N PRO A 82 20.47 8.17 -23.78
CA PRO A 82 20.94 8.94 -22.63
C PRO A 82 20.19 8.63 -21.31
N SER A 83 18.99 8.07 -21.37
CA SER A 83 18.21 7.62 -20.20
C SER A 83 18.60 6.23 -19.69
N ARG A 84 19.48 5.50 -20.40
CA ARG A 84 19.95 4.16 -20.05
C ARG A 84 21.47 4.09 -19.76
N PRO A 85 22.01 4.92 -18.85
CA PRO A 85 23.42 4.89 -18.48
C PRO A 85 23.73 3.65 -17.62
N TRP A 86 24.91 3.06 -17.84
CA TRP A 86 25.46 2.02 -16.98
C TRP A 86 26.98 2.18 -16.84
N LYS A 87 27.52 1.79 -15.69
CA LYS A 87 28.97 1.78 -15.47
C LYS A 87 29.59 0.57 -16.17
N ALA A 88 30.52 0.82 -17.06
CA ALA A 88 31.43 -0.19 -17.59
C ALA A 88 32.84 0.06 -17.07
N TRP A 89 33.54 -1.02 -16.72
CA TRP A 89 35.00 -0.99 -16.67
C TRP A 89 35.56 -1.25 -18.06
N CYS A 90 36.25 -0.27 -18.62
CA CYS A 90 36.97 -0.39 -19.86
C CYS A 90 38.38 -0.91 -19.61
N HIS A 91 38.72 -2.03 -20.26
CA HIS A 91 40.01 -2.69 -20.14
C HIS A 91 40.66 -2.88 -21.52
N ASP A 92 42.00 -2.87 -21.57
CA ASP A 92 42.80 -2.86 -22.82
C ASP A 92 42.49 -1.65 -23.71
N MET A 93 42.37 -0.48 -23.08
CA MET A 93 42.16 0.79 -23.76
C MET A 93 43.37 1.23 -24.60
N GLU A 94 44.57 0.69 -24.37
CA GLU A 94 45.72 0.87 -25.28
C GLU A 94 45.60 -0.03 -26.51
N GLY A 95 45.23 -1.31 -26.36
CA GLY A 95 45.01 -2.28 -27.44
C GLY A 95 43.58 -2.29 -27.99
N SER A 96 42.84 -3.37 -27.73
CA SER A 96 41.45 -3.57 -28.18
C SER A 96 40.48 -3.51 -27.00
N PRO A 97 39.80 -2.36 -26.79
CA PRO A 97 38.92 -2.16 -25.63
C PRO A 97 37.89 -3.27 -25.43
N LYS A 98 37.74 -3.69 -24.17
CA LYS A 98 36.74 -4.67 -23.72
C LYS A 98 35.91 -4.10 -22.59
N GLU A 99 34.60 -4.27 -22.70
CA GLU A 99 33.63 -3.93 -21.67
C GLU A 99 33.52 -5.03 -20.61
N TYR A 100 33.65 -4.64 -19.35
CA TYR A 100 33.30 -5.47 -18.21
C TYR A 100 32.25 -4.74 -17.36
N LEU A 101 31.21 -5.45 -16.94
CA LEU A 101 30.27 -4.98 -15.95
C LEU A 101 30.94 -5.06 -14.57
N PRO A 102 31.15 -3.95 -13.84
CA PRO A 102 31.57 -3.98 -12.45
C PRO A 102 30.46 -4.58 -11.59
N LEU A 103 30.82 -5.35 -10.58
CA LEU A 103 29.88 -6.02 -9.68
C LEU A 103 29.99 -5.36 -8.29
N PRO A 104 29.03 -4.48 -7.89
CA PRO A 104 29.14 -3.69 -6.66
C PRO A 104 29.07 -4.53 -5.39
N GLU A 105 28.27 -5.59 -5.39
CA GLU A 105 28.16 -6.53 -4.27
C GLU A 105 29.39 -7.45 -4.21
N ALA A 106 30.43 -6.97 -3.52
CA ALA A 106 31.69 -7.67 -3.30
C ALA A 106 31.74 -8.30 -1.91
N GLY A 107 31.65 -9.62 -1.82
CA GLY A 107 31.72 -10.36 -0.56
C GLY A 107 31.77 -11.87 -0.76
N LEU A 108 32.02 -12.63 0.32
CA LEU A 108 32.21 -14.09 0.25
C LEU A 108 31.03 -14.87 -0.35
N LEU A 109 29.82 -14.30 -0.35
CA LEU A 109 28.57 -14.95 -0.78
C LEU A 109 27.95 -14.36 -2.07
N SER A 110 28.49 -13.26 -2.60
CA SER A 110 28.02 -12.64 -3.84
C SER A 110 28.94 -13.01 -5.01
N ASN A 111 28.38 -13.09 -6.22
CA ASN A 111 29.13 -13.16 -7.48
C ASN A 111 30.21 -14.25 -7.51
N PHE A 112 29.81 -15.50 -7.26
CA PHE A 112 30.72 -16.64 -7.21
C PHE A 112 30.19 -17.86 -7.98
N SER A 113 31.08 -18.79 -8.28
CA SER A 113 30.75 -20.12 -8.80
C SER A 113 31.64 -21.18 -8.16
N GLN A 114 31.08 -22.35 -7.85
CA GLN A 114 31.72 -23.36 -7.00
C GLN A 114 31.55 -24.79 -7.53
N TYR A 115 32.66 -25.51 -7.54
CA TYR A 115 32.71 -26.96 -7.60
C TYR A 115 32.88 -27.52 -6.19
N THR A 116 31.84 -28.16 -5.65
CA THR A 116 31.92 -28.80 -4.34
C THR A 116 32.68 -30.13 -4.45
N ALA A 117 33.76 -30.25 -3.67
CA ALA A 117 34.57 -31.47 -3.56
C ALA A 117 33.84 -32.55 -2.76
N GLY A 118 33.94 -33.81 -3.19
CA GLY A 118 33.23 -34.93 -2.59
C GLY A 118 32.92 -36.04 -3.59
N GLY A 119 32.53 -37.21 -3.06
CA GLY A 119 32.17 -38.38 -3.88
C GLY A 119 33.29 -38.80 -4.83
N ALA A 120 33.04 -38.68 -6.14
CA ALA A 120 33.98 -39.12 -7.18
C ALA A 120 35.14 -38.14 -7.47
N VAL A 121 35.19 -36.96 -6.85
CA VAL A 121 36.33 -36.02 -7.00
C VAL A 121 36.99 -35.65 -5.67
N ALA A 122 38.28 -35.94 -5.59
CA ALA A 122 39.13 -35.61 -4.45
C ALA A 122 39.71 -34.20 -4.56
N GLY A 123 39.89 -33.54 -3.41
CA GLY A 123 40.44 -32.19 -3.31
C GLY A 123 39.73 -31.34 -2.25
N THR A 124 39.80 -30.02 -2.41
CA THR A 124 39.04 -29.03 -1.64
C THR A 124 38.11 -28.25 -2.59
N PRO A 125 36.91 -27.80 -2.14
CA PRO A 125 35.95 -27.13 -3.01
C PRO A 125 36.57 -25.95 -3.76
N VAL A 126 36.45 -25.94 -5.09
CA VAL A 126 36.93 -24.83 -5.93
C VAL A 126 35.89 -23.73 -5.88
N ARG A 127 36.26 -22.53 -5.43
CA ARG A 127 35.36 -21.38 -5.33
C ARG A 127 35.99 -20.17 -6.02
N THR A 128 35.40 -19.74 -7.13
CA THR A 128 35.84 -18.57 -7.90
C THR A 128 34.86 -17.42 -7.69
N ALA A 129 35.35 -16.30 -7.16
CA ALA A 129 34.61 -15.06 -6.97
C ALA A 129 34.98 -14.05 -8.05
N TYR A 130 34.01 -13.23 -8.47
CA TYR A 130 34.10 -12.30 -9.60
C TYR A 130 33.90 -10.86 -9.11
N SER A 131 34.84 -9.97 -9.41
CA SER A 131 34.70 -8.53 -9.15
C SER A 131 34.13 -7.75 -10.35
N ARG A 132 34.26 -8.32 -11.56
CA ARG A 132 33.70 -7.84 -12.82
C ARG A 132 33.42 -9.03 -13.73
N ILE A 133 32.46 -8.93 -14.63
CA ILE A 133 32.15 -9.95 -15.65
C ILE A 133 32.18 -9.32 -17.04
N ARG A 134 32.71 -10.04 -18.03
CA ARG A 134 32.81 -9.56 -19.40
C ARG A 134 31.45 -9.56 -20.07
N ILE A 135 31.04 -8.44 -20.67
CA ILE A 135 29.71 -8.25 -21.24
C ILE A 135 29.81 -7.66 -22.64
N ASN A 136 28.98 -8.12 -23.57
CA ASN A 136 28.80 -7.44 -24.85
C ASN A 136 27.86 -6.22 -24.64
N PRO A 137 28.29 -4.97 -24.89
CA PRO A 137 27.49 -3.78 -24.60
C PRO A 137 26.25 -3.60 -25.50
N ILE A 138 26.17 -4.35 -26.61
CA ILE A 138 25.09 -4.27 -27.60
C ILE A 138 24.09 -5.42 -27.40
N THR A 139 24.58 -6.65 -27.21
CA THR A 139 23.73 -7.86 -27.07
C THR A 139 23.44 -8.26 -25.62
N LEU A 140 24.11 -7.64 -24.65
CA LEU A 140 24.01 -7.90 -23.21
C LEU A 140 24.30 -9.36 -22.80
N GLN A 141 24.95 -10.13 -23.66
CA GLN A 141 25.45 -11.45 -23.31
C GLN A 141 26.73 -11.31 -22.50
N VAL A 142 26.74 -11.93 -21.32
CA VAL A 142 27.93 -12.14 -20.50
C VAL A 142 28.66 -13.39 -20.95
N ASP A 143 29.95 -13.22 -21.22
CA ASP A 143 30.88 -14.33 -21.47
C ASP A 143 31.29 -14.93 -20.13
N THR A 144 30.67 -16.06 -19.75
CA THR A 144 30.92 -16.69 -18.45
C THR A 144 32.24 -17.44 -18.38
N SER A 145 32.94 -17.61 -19.52
CA SER A 145 34.26 -18.23 -19.58
C SER A 145 35.39 -17.26 -19.21
N ASP A 146 35.14 -15.95 -19.30
CA ASP A 146 36.14 -14.93 -19.00
C ASP A 146 36.40 -14.82 -17.49
N GLN A 147 37.65 -15.06 -17.08
CA GLN A 147 38.07 -15.04 -15.67
C GLN A 147 39.00 -13.87 -15.32
N THR A 148 39.10 -12.83 -16.16
CA THR A 148 40.10 -11.74 -16.05
C THR A 148 40.07 -11.01 -14.71
N PHE A 149 38.89 -10.86 -14.09
CA PHE A 149 38.68 -10.12 -12.84
C PHE A 149 38.23 -11.01 -11.66
N THR A 150 38.79 -12.22 -11.59
CA THR A 150 38.44 -13.24 -10.58
C THR A 150 39.48 -13.42 -9.48
N THR A 151 39.05 -14.02 -8.36
CA THR A 151 39.91 -14.62 -7.33
C THR A 151 39.37 -16.03 -7.05
N SER A 152 40.24 -17.03 -7.05
CA SER A 152 39.84 -18.44 -6.88
C SER A 152 40.59 -19.12 -5.74
N THR A 153 39.91 -20.00 -5.02
CA THR A 153 40.49 -20.84 -3.96
C THR A 153 40.07 -22.30 -4.11
N GLY A 154 40.86 -23.22 -3.55
CA GLY A 154 40.62 -24.66 -3.61
C GLY A 154 41.10 -25.32 -4.92
N GLN A 155 41.07 -26.66 -4.94
CA GLN A 155 41.40 -27.46 -6.11
C GLN A 155 40.71 -28.84 -6.01
N VAL A 156 40.02 -29.27 -7.08
CA VAL A 156 39.56 -30.67 -7.23
C VAL A 156 40.21 -31.32 -8.45
N THR A 157 40.28 -32.65 -8.46
CA THR A 157 40.73 -33.42 -9.64
C THR A 157 39.53 -34.03 -10.36
N HIS A 158 39.21 -33.50 -11.55
CA HIS A 158 38.13 -34.00 -12.42
C HIS A 158 38.72 -34.60 -13.71
N GLY A 159 38.34 -35.83 -14.06
CA GLY A 159 38.84 -36.50 -15.28
C GLY A 159 40.37 -36.65 -15.33
N GLY A 160 41.04 -36.69 -14.17
CA GLY A 160 42.51 -36.70 -14.07
C GLY A 160 43.20 -35.35 -14.28
N ARG A 161 42.44 -34.25 -14.42
CA ARG A 161 42.96 -32.87 -14.53
C ARG A 161 42.64 -32.07 -13.27
N PRO A 162 43.53 -31.17 -12.81
CA PRO A 162 43.19 -30.22 -11.76
C PRO A 162 42.22 -29.16 -12.29
N VAL A 163 41.15 -28.91 -11.53
CA VAL A 163 40.28 -27.75 -11.67
C VAL A 163 40.61 -26.82 -10.51
N THR A 164 40.95 -25.57 -10.81
CA THR A 164 41.35 -24.53 -9.85
C THR A 164 40.51 -23.25 -9.96
N SER A 165 39.64 -23.17 -10.96
CA SER A 165 38.63 -22.12 -11.13
C SER A 165 37.35 -22.67 -11.76
N MET A 166 36.26 -21.91 -11.68
CA MET A 166 34.95 -22.23 -12.25
C MET A 166 34.44 -21.08 -13.14
N PRO A 167 33.79 -21.37 -14.29
CA PRO A 167 33.09 -20.35 -15.07
C PRO A 167 32.01 -19.65 -14.25
N TYR A 168 31.64 -18.42 -14.62
CA TYR A 168 30.60 -17.66 -13.93
C TYR A 168 29.23 -18.36 -14.06
N ALA A 169 28.33 -18.05 -13.12
CA ALA A 169 26.96 -18.55 -13.09
C ALA A 169 26.84 -20.09 -13.14
N THR A 170 27.80 -20.83 -12.55
CA THR A 170 27.91 -22.30 -12.70
C THR A 170 28.12 -23.03 -11.36
N ALA A 171 27.21 -23.95 -11.03
CA ALA A 171 27.25 -24.78 -9.82
C ALA A 171 27.52 -26.26 -10.18
N MET A 172 28.48 -26.93 -9.52
CA MET A 172 28.87 -28.32 -9.86
C MET A 172 29.24 -29.18 -8.64
N SER A 173 28.95 -30.48 -8.69
CA SER A 173 29.46 -31.49 -7.73
C SER A 173 29.52 -32.91 -8.34
N CYS A 174 30.17 -33.85 -7.64
CA CYS A 174 30.27 -35.27 -8.01
C CYS A 174 29.92 -36.23 -6.86
N ASP A 175 29.00 -35.81 -5.98
CA ASP A 175 28.75 -36.41 -4.67
C ASP A 175 27.36 -37.06 -4.53
N TRP A 176 26.60 -37.22 -5.62
CA TRP A 176 25.19 -37.65 -5.60
C TRP A 176 24.30 -36.71 -4.77
N SER A 177 24.60 -35.41 -4.78
CA SER A 177 23.82 -34.35 -4.14
C SER A 177 23.77 -33.10 -5.03
N ASP A 178 22.95 -32.11 -4.68
CA ASP A 178 22.89 -30.81 -5.39
C ASP A 178 24.03 -29.85 -5.02
N SER A 179 25.06 -30.34 -4.32
CA SER A 179 25.87 -29.56 -3.36
C SER A 179 26.76 -28.47 -3.94
N GLY A 180 26.92 -28.40 -5.27
CA GLY A 180 27.52 -27.27 -5.96
C GLY A 180 26.71 -26.00 -5.73
N ARG A 181 27.38 -24.85 -5.73
CA ARG A 181 26.74 -23.55 -5.44
C ARG A 181 27.24 -22.51 -6.43
N ALA A 182 26.37 -21.64 -6.90
CA ALA A 182 26.76 -20.39 -7.54
C ALA A 182 25.78 -19.28 -7.17
N ASN A 183 26.25 -18.05 -7.30
CA ASN A 183 25.45 -16.87 -7.10
C ASN A 183 25.82 -15.83 -8.16
N ILE A 184 24.81 -15.38 -8.89
CA ILE A 184 24.85 -14.25 -9.82
C ILE A 184 24.21 -13.09 -9.06
N ASP A 185 24.89 -11.94 -8.94
CA ASP A 185 24.42 -10.83 -8.11
C ASP A 185 24.74 -9.48 -8.77
N LEU A 186 23.79 -9.05 -9.59
CA LEU A 186 23.85 -7.85 -10.42
C LEU A 186 23.25 -6.62 -9.72
N ARG A 187 22.98 -6.69 -8.41
CA ARG A 187 22.45 -5.57 -7.64
C ARG A 187 23.41 -4.37 -7.69
N GLY A 188 22.85 -3.17 -7.73
CA GLY A 188 23.60 -1.94 -7.98
C GLY A 188 24.01 -1.73 -9.45
N THR A 189 23.72 -2.67 -10.36
CA THR A 189 23.82 -2.48 -11.82
C THR A 189 22.41 -2.35 -12.43
N PRO A 190 22.25 -1.80 -13.65
CA PRO A 190 20.99 -1.77 -14.37
C PRO A 190 20.78 -3.02 -15.24
N PHE A 191 21.16 -4.19 -14.72
CA PHE A 191 20.99 -5.48 -15.40
C PHE A 191 20.32 -6.50 -14.50
N LYS A 192 19.45 -7.33 -15.08
CA LYS A 192 18.87 -8.51 -14.44
C LYS A 192 19.10 -9.75 -15.29
N VAL A 193 19.14 -10.92 -14.67
CA VAL A 193 19.36 -12.19 -15.37
C VAL A 193 18.09 -12.59 -16.12
N ALA A 194 18.21 -13.22 -17.28
CA ALA A 194 17.06 -13.79 -17.96
C ALA A 194 16.40 -14.91 -17.13
N PRO A 195 15.07 -14.90 -16.91
CA PRO A 195 14.35 -16.04 -16.34
C PRO A 195 14.49 -17.28 -17.23
N ASP A 196 14.46 -18.45 -16.59
CA ASP A 196 14.50 -19.79 -17.19
C ASP A 196 15.65 -20.11 -18.15
N TYR A 197 16.75 -19.36 -18.07
CA TYR A 197 17.94 -19.55 -18.88
C TYR A 197 19.00 -20.48 -18.23
N PHE A 198 18.62 -21.34 -17.29
CA PHE A 198 19.52 -22.28 -16.60
C PHE A 198 19.05 -23.73 -16.73
N VAL A 199 19.99 -24.66 -16.96
CA VAL A 199 19.70 -26.08 -17.16
C VAL A 199 20.70 -26.98 -16.43
N ALA A 200 20.26 -28.19 -16.11
CA ALA A 200 21.13 -29.26 -15.63
C ALA A 200 21.84 -29.94 -16.82
N SER A 201 23.15 -30.13 -16.73
CA SER A 201 24.00 -30.71 -17.77
C SER A 201 25.06 -31.64 -17.16
N GLY A 202 25.59 -32.58 -17.94
CA GLY A 202 26.49 -33.63 -17.43
C GLY A 202 25.76 -34.93 -17.07
N TYR A 203 26.41 -35.80 -16.29
CA TYR A 203 25.90 -37.15 -16.00
C TYR A 203 25.05 -37.18 -14.72
N ALA A 204 23.87 -37.79 -14.79
CA ALA A 204 22.89 -37.87 -13.69
C ALA A 204 22.72 -36.51 -12.96
N ALA A 205 22.61 -35.43 -13.75
CA ALA A 205 22.69 -34.07 -13.26
C ALA A 205 21.39 -33.58 -12.61
N TRP A 206 21.52 -32.82 -11.52
CA TRP A 206 20.44 -32.11 -10.85
C TRP A 206 20.81 -30.64 -10.64
N GLY A 207 19.80 -29.80 -10.44
CA GLY A 207 20.00 -28.44 -9.96
C GLY A 207 18.70 -27.65 -9.89
N SER A 208 18.78 -26.45 -9.30
CA SER A 208 17.68 -25.52 -9.13
C SER A 208 18.20 -24.09 -9.24
N ARG A 209 17.38 -23.19 -9.83
CA ARG A 209 17.56 -21.74 -9.75
C ARG A 209 16.55 -21.13 -8.80
N GLU A 210 16.98 -20.14 -8.04
CA GLU A 210 16.13 -19.29 -7.21
C GLU A 210 16.43 -17.84 -7.58
N TYR A 211 15.48 -17.19 -8.27
CA TYR A 211 15.56 -15.77 -8.63
C TYR A 211 15.06 -14.93 -7.45
N SER A 212 15.73 -13.83 -7.15
CA SER A 212 15.12 -12.78 -6.32
C SER A 212 13.91 -12.17 -7.06
N PHE A 213 13.05 -11.45 -6.34
CA PHE A 213 11.82 -10.83 -6.87
C PHE A 213 12.03 -9.96 -8.14
N VAL A 214 13.28 -9.59 -8.44
CA VAL A 214 13.70 -8.63 -9.46
C VAL A 214 14.69 -9.21 -10.49
N ASP A 215 14.92 -10.52 -10.46
CA ASP A 215 15.86 -11.31 -11.27
C ASP A 215 17.34 -10.82 -11.24
N GLN A 216 17.70 -9.83 -10.42
CA GLN A 216 19.07 -9.32 -10.28
C GLN A 216 19.97 -10.24 -9.43
N VAL A 217 19.39 -11.09 -8.58
CA VAL A 217 20.12 -12.14 -7.86
C VAL A 217 19.58 -13.48 -8.30
N VAL A 218 20.47 -14.41 -8.63
CA VAL A 218 20.11 -15.81 -8.90
C VAL A 218 21.04 -16.71 -8.10
N THR A 219 20.45 -17.48 -7.19
CA THR A 219 21.15 -18.54 -6.46
C THR A 219 20.96 -19.85 -7.21
N LEU A 220 22.07 -20.54 -7.50
CA LEU A 220 22.06 -21.83 -8.17
C LEU A 220 22.56 -22.93 -7.24
N LYS A 221 21.85 -24.06 -7.26
CA LYS A 221 22.31 -25.36 -6.76
C LYS A 221 22.51 -26.28 -7.96
N GLY A 222 23.53 -27.13 -7.93
CA GLY A 222 23.89 -27.95 -9.08
C GLY A 222 24.83 -29.08 -8.71
N GLY A 223 24.61 -30.27 -9.27
CA GLY A 223 25.35 -31.46 -8.89
C GLY A 223 24.79 -32.75 -9.48
N GLY A 224 24.85 -33.82 -8.70
CA GLY A 224 24.55 -35.19 -9.10
C GLY A 224 25.81 -36.05 -9.15
N TYR A 225 25.93 -36.95 -10.14
CA TYR A 225 27.14 -37.74 -10.36
C TYR A 225 28.00 -37.13 -11.46
N CYS A 226 28.63 -35.98 -11.12
CA CYS A 226 29.32 -35.09 -12.06
C CYS A 226 28.36 -34.40 -13.03
N GLY A 227 27.32 -33.81 -12.46
CA GLY A 227 26.45 -32.85 -13.12
C GLY A 227 26.78 -31.40 -12.71
N SER A 228 26.42 -30.47 -13.58
CA SER A 228 26.48 -29.03 -13.37
C SER A 228 25.11 -28.40 -13.63
N PHE A 229 24.84 -27.27 -12.97
CA PHE A 229 23.72 -26.40 -13.27
C PHE A 229 24.27 -25.04 -13.72
N ALA A 230 23.99 -24.67 -14.97
CA ALA A 230 24.71 -23.64 -15.72
C ALA A 230 23.77 -22.96 -16.75
N PRO A 231 24.19 -21.86 -17.41
CA PRO A 231 23.37 -21.21 -18.43
C PRO A 231 23.03 -22.14 -19.61
N LEU A 232 21.92 -21.89 -20.30
CA LEU A 232 21.48 -22.67 -21.45
C LEU A 232 22.55 -22.67 -22.56
N ASN A 233 22.97 -23.87 -22.97
CA ASN A 233 24.10 -24.17 -23.87
C ASN A 233 25.51 -23.90 -23.31
N ALA A 234 25.69 -23.73 -21.99
CA ALA A 234 27.02 -23.71 -21.36
C ALA A 234 27.49 -25.12 -20.93
N GLU A 235 28.79 -25.36 -20.99
CA GLU A 235 29.42 -26.55 -20.39
C GLU A 235 30.04 -26.20 -19.03
N GLY A 236 29.79 -27.03 -18.00
CA GLY A 236 30.07 -26.70 -16.59
C GLY A 236 31.53 -26.41 -16.20
N LEU A 237 32.50 -26.73 -17.07
CA LEU A 237 33.93 -26.43 -16.87
C LEU A 237 34.53 -25.53 -17.99
N VAL A 238 33.71 -25.06 -18.92
CA VAL A 238 34.12 -24.21 -20.06
C VAL A 238 33.41 -22.85 -20.04
N GLY A 239 32.18 -22.81 -19.55
CA GLY A 239 31.31 -21.64 -19.59
C GLY A 239 30.43 -21.61 -20.84
N GLY A 240 29.92 -20.42 -21.16
CA GLY A 240 28.99 -20.17 -22.26
C GLY A 240 28.57 -18.70 -22.28
N GLN A 241 27.35 -18.42 -22.74
CA GLN A 241 26.78 -17.08 -22.74
C GLN A 241 25.58 -16.99 -21.79
N LEU A 242 25.59 -16.02 -20.88
CA LEU A 242 24.46 -15.68 -20.03
C LEU A 242 23.83 -14.37 -20.55
N PRO A 243 22.63 -14.38 -21.15
CA PRO A 243 21.94 -13.16 -21.53
C PRO A 243 21.47 -12.40 -20.29
N LEU A 244 21.84 -11.14 -20.19
CA LEU A 244 21.27 -10.19 -19.25
C LEU A 244 20.24 -9.31 -19.97
N PHE A 245 19.24 -8.86 -19.25
CA PHE A 245 18.36 -7.80 -19.69
C PHE A 245 18.79 -6.48 -19.05
N TYR A 246 18.92 -5.42 -19.86
CA TYR A 246 18.96 -4.07 -19.31
C TYR A 246 17.60 -3.81 -18.69
N ALA A 247 17.60 -3.56 -17.39
CA ALA A 247 16.43 -3.13 -16.63
C ALA A 247 16.87 -1.93 -15.81
N VAL A 248 16.12 -0.83 -15.89
CA VAL A 248 16.21 0.19 -14.82
C VAL A 248 16.07 -0.59 -13.50
N PRO A 249 17.02 -0.49 -12.54
CA PRO A 249 17.10 -1.45 -11.45
C PRO A 249 15.73 -1.63 -10.80
N PRO A 250 15.12 -2.84 -10.83
CA PRO A 250 13.81 -2.99 -10.26
C PRO A 250 13.95 -2.81 -8.75
N THR A 251 13.61 -1.62 -8.27
CA THR A 251 12.35 -1.33 -7.57
C THR A 251 12.07 -2.09 -6.26
N THR A 252 12.67 -3.26 -6.06
CA THR A 252 12.45 -4.21 -4.97
C THR A 252 13.69 -5.05 -4.64
N TRP A 253 14.89 -4.71 -5.15
CA TRP A 253 16.05 -4.81 -4.26
C TRP A 253 15.85 -3.76 -3.17
N SER A 254 15.35 -4.19 -2.01
CA SER A 254 15.49 -3.31 -0.86
C SER A 254 16.95 -3.27 -0.45
N PRO A 255 17.57 -2.09 -0.40
CA PRO A 255 18.72 -1.92 0.46
C PRO A 255 18.29 -2.25 1.89
N THR A 256 19.28 -2.65 2.67
CA THR A 256 19.11 -2.99 4.07
C THR A 256 20.31 -2.37 4.78
N ALA A 257 20.08 -1.52 5.77
CA ALA A 257 21.09 -1.35 6.79
C ALA A 257 21.30 -2.70 7.49
N ARG A 258 22.52 -3.02 7.91
CA ARG A 258 22.78 -4.23 8.71
C ARG A 258 23.68 -3.91 9.88
N VAL A 259 23.35 -4.48 11.03
CA VAL A 259 24.17 -4.43 12.24
C VAL A 259 24.69 -5.83 12.55
N TYR A 260 25.94 -5.91 12.96
CA TYR A 260 26.66 -7.18 13.13
C TYR A 260 27.17 -7.34 14.58
N PRO A 261 27.02 -8.54 15.18
CA PRO A 261 27.60 -8.83 16.48
C PRO A 261 29.03 -9.38 16.36
N THR A 262 29.76 -9.28 17.48
CA THR A 262 31.18 -9.68 17.59
C THR A 262 31.46 -11.09 17.07
N GLY A 263 32.30 -11.20 16.03
CA GLY A 263 32.74 -12.48 15.45
C GLY A 263 31.69 -13.21 14.61
N GLY A 264 30.56 -12.57 14.28
CA GLY A 264 29.42 -13.22 13.65
C GLY A 264 29.63 -13.64 12.18
N SER A 265 28.98 -14.76 11.82
CA SER A 265 28.63 -15.09 10.43
C SER A 265 27.50 -14.18 9.93
N GLN A 266 27.29 -14.05 8.60
CA GLN A 266 26.10 -13.35 8.07
C GLN A 266 24.77 -13.92 8.60
N THR A 267 24.75 -15.17 9.07
CA THR A 267 23.61 -15.80 9.75
C THR A 267 23.24 -15.21 11.11
N GLN A 268 24.02 -14.23 11.63
CA GLN A 268 23.76 -13.52 12.89
C GLN A 268 23.62 -11.99 12.69
N ALA A 269 23.62 -11.50 11.44
CA ALA A 269 23.45 -10.08 11.14
C ALA A 269 21.96 -9.71 11.13
N GLN A 270 21.57 -8.67 11.88
CA GLN A 270 20.21 -8.15 11.78
C GLN A 270 20.09 -7.23 10.57
N THR A 271 19.03 -7.43 9.80
CA THR A 271 18.62 -6.59 8.67
C THR A 271 17.65 -5.51 9.16
N LEU A 272 17.95 -4.25 8.82
CA LEU A 272 17.19 -3.07 9.22
C LEU A 272 16.71 -2.30 7.97
N GLN A 273 15.44 -1.93 7.98
CA GLN A 273 14.80 -0.98 7.06
C GLN A 273 14.79 0.44 7.67
N PRO A 274 14.44 1.51 6.93
CA PRO A 274 14.27 2.84 7.51
C PRO A 274 13.19 2.82 8.59
N GLY A 275 13.50 3.34 9.78
CA GLY A 275 12.72 3.16 10.99
C GLY A 275 13.57 3.29 12.26
N TRP A 276 13.01 2.88 13.38
CA TRP A 276 13.59 2.98 14.71
C TRP A 276 13.50 1.61 15.39
N TYR A 277 14.58 1.17 16.02
CA TYR A 277 14.73 -0.15 16.63
C TYR A 277 15.27 0.00 18.05
N ASP A 278 14.44 -0.26 19.06
CA ASP A 278 14.86 -0.17 20.46
C ASP A 278 15.46 -1.51 20.96
N ILE A 279 15.99 -1.53 22.17
CA ILE A 279 16.68 -2.67 22.81
C ILE A 279 15.98 -4.03 22.61
N ASN A 280 14.65 -4.07 22.68
CA ASN A 280 13.85 -5.29 22.56
C ASN A 280 13.67 -5.77 21.09
N GLU A 281 13.99 -4.92 20.12
CA GLU A 281 13.94 -5.21 18.68
C GLU A 281 15.32 -5.54 18.11
N LEU A 282 16.41 -5.32 18.87
CA LEU A 282 17.78 -5.64 18.46
C LEU A 282 18.09 -7.14 18.68
N THR A 283 17.83 -7.96 17.67
CA THR A 283 18.10 -9.42 17.68
C THR A 283 19.59 -9.77 17.71
N VAL A 284 20.47 -8.80 17.44
CA VAL A 284 21.93 -8.89 17.71
C VAL A 284 22.29 -8.85 19.19
N GLY A 285 21.39 -8.36 20.06
CA GLY A 285 21.59 -8.16 21.49
C GLY A 285 22.08 -6.75 21.86
N ASN A 286 21.79 -6.34 23.11
CA ASN A 286 22.28 -5.06 23.66
C ASN A 286 23.82 -5.06 23.72
N ASP A 287 24.43 -3.89 23.47
CA ASP A 287 25.88 -3.71 23.50
C ASP A 287 26.67 -4.70 22.61
N ALA A 288 26.03 -5.33 21.63
CA ALA A 288 26.67 -6.38 20.83
C ALA A 288 27.30 -5.86 19.53
N ILE A 289 26.83 -4.71 19.02
CA ILE A 289 27.12 -4.21 17.67
C ILE A 289 28.60 -3.82 17.55
N ASN A 290 29.31 -4.47 16.62
CA ASN A 290 30.73 -4.24 16.33
C ASN A 290 31.00 -3.77 14.89
N ALA A 291 30.00 -3.79 14.00
CA ALA A 291 30.08 -3.25 12.65
C ALA A 291 28.70 -2.86 12.11
N VAL A 292 28.68 -1.95 11.14
CA VAL A 292 27.48 -1.51 10.41
C VAL A 292 27.72 -1.55 8.89
N HIS A 293 26.70 -1.95 8.14
CA HIS A 293 26.60 -1.78 6.68
C HIS A 293 25.53 -0.74 6.38
N VAL A 294 25.83 0.23 5.51
CA VAL A 294 24.97 1.40 5.24
C VAL A 294 24.88 1.64 3.73
N PRO A 295 23.70 1.43 3.12
CA PRO A 295 23.50 1.67 1.68
C PRO A 295 23.70 3.13 1.26
N ARG A 296 24.02 3.38 -0.03
CA ARG A 296 24.26 4.73 -0.56
C ARG A 296 23.10 5.67 -0.23
N GLY A 297 23.39 6.77 0.46
CA GLY A 297 22.40 7.80 0.79
C GLY A 297 21.46 7.43 1.94
N TRP A 298 21.70 6.30 2.63
CA TRP A 298 21.09 5.98 3.91
C TRP A 298 21.97 6.54 5.04
N THR A 299 21.38 6.69 6.22
CA THR A 299 22.06 6.98 7.49
C THR A 299 21.66 5.92 8.52
N VAL A 300 22.63 5.35 9.21
CA VAL A 300 22.40 4.53 10.42
C VAL A 300 22.95 5.28 11.61
N THR A 301 22.12 5.56 12.62
CA THR A 301 22.55 6.17 13.87
C THR A 301 22.44 5.15 14.99
N LEU A 302 23.56 4.87 15.65
CA LEU A 302 23.62 4.08 16.87
C LEU A 302 23.51 5.02 18.07
N HIS A 303 22.66 4.66 19.04
CA HIS A 303 22.46 5.39 20.29
C HIS A 303 22.93 4.53 21.46
N GLU A 304 23.55 5.16 22.46
CA GLU A 304 24.15 4.43 23.59
C GLU A 304 23.08 3.78 24.48
N ASN A 305 21.99 4.50 24.75
CA ASN A 305 20.92 4.01 25.61
C ASN A 305 19.71 3.51 24.80
N ALA A 306 18.84 2.76 25.46
CA ALA A 306 17.48 2.48 24.98
C ALA A 306 16.67 3.79 24.84
N GLY A 307 15.55 3.73 24.11
CA GLY A 307 14.71 4.90 23.84
C GLY A 307 15.41 6.00 23.04
N PHE A 308 16.40 5.64 22.20
CA PHE A 308 17.08 6.54 21.26
C PHE A 308 17.74 7.76 21.94
N SER A 309 18.37 7.49 23.08
CA SER A 309 18.86 8.52 24.01
C SER A 309 20.34 8.35 24.37
N GLY A 310 20.91 9.37 25.02
CA GLY A 310 22.34 9.43 25.37
C GLY A 310 23.25 9.83 24.19
N PRO A 311 24.56 9.57 24.27
CA PRO A 311 25.49 9.75 23.16
C PRO A 311 25.09 8.92 21.93
N GLN A 312 25.30 9.49 20.74
CA GLN A 312 24.94 8.85 19.47
C GLN A 312 26.04 9.04 18.41
N ARG A 313 26.12 8.12 17.44
CA ARG A 313 26.96 8.26 16.24
C ARG A 313 26.22 7.83 14.98
N THR A 314 26.27 8.69 13.96
CA THR A 314 25.68 8.45 12.63
C THR A 314 26.74 8.01 11.62
N PHE A 315 26.39 7.00 10.81
CA PHE A 315 27.21 6.38 9.78
C PHE A 315 26.49 6.48 8.43
N THR A 316 27.24 6.78 7.36
CA THR A 316 26.75 6.97 5.98
C THR A 316 27.37 5.99 4.98
N GLY A 317 28.13 5.02 5.49
CA GLY A 317 28.80 3.96 4.74
C GLY A 317 29.33 2.88 5.69
N ASP A 318 29.70 1.74 5.13
CA ASP A 318 30.14 0.55 5.87
C ASP A 318 31.31 0.86 6.82
N THR A 319 31.14 0.52 8.09
CA THR A 319 32.09 0.87 9.15
C THR A 319 32.27 -0.30 10.13
N LEU A 320 33.52 -0.72 10.33
CA LEU A 320 33.92 -1.60 11.43
C LEU A 320 34.14 -0.75 12.68
N LEU A 321 33.42 -1.03 13.76
CA LEU A 321 33.48 -0.25 15.00
C LEU A 321 34.58 -0.72 15.95
N THR A 322 35.13 -1.93 15.77
CA THR A 322 36.07 -2.56 16.72
C THR A 322 37.26 -1.66 17.06
N GLY A 323 37.37 -1.26 18.34
CA GLY A 323 38.39 -0.33 18.83
C GLY A 323 38.05 1.16 18.71
N SER A 324 36.89 1.52 18.17
CA SER A 324 36.31 2.87 18.26
C SER A 324 35.65 3.12 19.61
N ASP A 325 35.27 4.37 19.87
CA ASP A 325 34.52 4.75 21.08
C ASP A 325 33.04 4.31 21.07
N PHE A 326 32.56 3.67 20.00
CA PHE A 326 31.19 3.13 19.90
C PHE A 326 31.14 1.62 19.65
N ASP A 327 32.27 0.92 19.75
CA ASP A 327 32.32 -0.55 19.77
C ASP A 327 31.51 -1.08 20.96
N ARG A 328 30.45 -1.86 20.71
CA ARG A 328 29.72 -2.59 21.75
C ARG A 328 29.20 -1.69 22.89
N ARG A 329 28.54 -0.59 22.50
CA ARG A 329 27.84 0.37 23.38
C ARG A 329 26.43 0.73 22.89
N ALA A 330 25.95 0.12 21.81
CA ALA A 330 24.69 0.51 21.18
C ALA A 330 23.52 -0.28 21.79
N SER A 331 22.56 0.44 22.37
CA SER A 331 21.33 -0.14 22.93
C SER A 331 20.07 0.16 22.10
N SER A 332 20.11 1.16 21.21
CA SER A 332 19.06 1.39 20.22
C SER A 332 19.63 1.95 18.90
N VAL A 333 18.90 1.77 17.80
CA VAL A 333 19.37 2.10 16.44
C VAL A 333 18.25 2.80 15.65
N SER A 334 18.57 3.91 14.98
CA SER A 334 17.69 4.51 13.99
C SER A 334 18.30 4.47 12.60
N VAL A 335 17.45 4.29 11.59
CA VAL A 335 17.84 4.17 10.18
C VAL A 335 16.97 5.12 9.37
N ASP A 336 17.59 5.97 8.57
CA ASP A 336 16.88 6.86 7.65
C ASP A 336 17.42 6.75 6.24
N ALA A 337 16.56 7.00 5.26
CA ALA A 337 16.86 6.98 3.83
C ALA A 337 15.97 8.00 3.09
N PRO A 338 16.09 9.31 3.36
CA PRO A 338 15.20 10.30 2.75
C PRO A 338 15.71 10.78 1.39
N VAL A 339 14.78 11.09 0.50
CA VAL A 339 15.07 11.89 -0.69
C VAL A 339 15.31 13.34 -0.26
N LEU A 340 16.32 14.00 -0.85
CA LEU A 340 16.59 15.42 -0.63
C LEU A 340 16.46 16.17 -1.95
N VAL A 341 15.45 17.04 -2.06
CA VAL A 341 15.28 17.94 -3.22
C VAL A 341 15.87 19.31 -2.92
N TYR A 342 16.45 19.95 -3.95
CA TYR A 342 17.17 21.22 -3.84
C TYR A 342 16.67 22.24 -4.87
N ALA A 343 16.57 23.50 -4.44
CA ALA A 343 16.11 24.61 -5.26
C ALA A 343 17.14 25.06 -6.32
N ASN A 344 18.42 24.73 -6.15
CA ASN A 344 19.49 25.03 -7.12
C ASN A 344 20.11 23.74 -7.68
N ASN A 345 20.88 23.88 -8.77
CA ASN A 345 21.78 22.84 -9.27
C ASN A 345 22.89 22.53 -8.24
N GLY A 346 23.62 21.43 -8.39
CA GLY A 346 24.78 21.07 -7.57
C GLY A 346 24.46 20.68 -6.13
N TYR A 347 23.20 20.37 -5.81
CA TYR A 347 22.71 20.03 -4.47
C TYR A 347 22.84 21.18 -3.45
N GLN A 348 22.44 22.39 -3.85
CA GLN A 348 22.59 23.63 -3.09
C GLN A 348 21.29 24.45 -2.96
N GLY A 349 21.32 25.50 -2.13
CA GLY A 349 20.19 26.39 -1.87
C GLY A 349 19.19 25.81 -0.87
N THR A 350 17.97 26.34 -0.86
CA THR A 350 16.86 25.78 -0.08
C THR A 350 16.64 24.32 -0.46
N SER A 351 16.45 23.46 0.54
CA SER A 351 16.22 22.03 0.35
C SER A 351 15.09 21.51 1.22
N GLN A 352 14.53 20.36 0.84
CA GLN A 352 13.48 19.67 1.57
C GLN A 352 13.79 18.18 1.65
N LEU A 353 13.56 17.61 2.83
CA LEU A 353 13.60 16.18 3.13
C LEU A 353 12.23 15.57 2.80
N LEU A 354 12.22 14.52 1.98
CA LEU A 354 11.04 13.81 1.53
C LEU A 354 11.18 12.32 1.88
N ARG A 355 10.15 11.75 2.50
CA ARG A 355 10.04 10.31 2.79
C ARG A 355 9.33 9.61 1.62
N ALA A 356 9.03 8.32 1.74
CA ALA A 356 8.14 7.66 0.78
C ALA A 356 6.73 8.24 0.91
N GLY A 357 6.09 8.58 -0.21
CA GLY A 357 4.82 9.29 -0.25
C GLY A 357 4.66 10.19 -1.48
N ARG A 358 3.50 10.82 -1.60
CA ARG A 358 3.11 11.73 -2.68
C ARG A 358 3.18 13.19 -2.21
N TYR A 359 3.76 14.05 -3.03
CA TYR A 359 3.98 15.47 -2.71
C TYR A 359 3.51 16.35 -3.87
N ASP A 360 2.48 17.16 -3.65
CA ASP A 360 1.92 18.11 -4.61
C ASP A 360 2.28 19.56 -4.21
N ILE A 361 1.76 20.56 -4.92
CA ILE A 361 2.05 21.99 -4.70
C ILE A 361 1.97 22.40 -3.21
N GLY A 362 1.01 21.85 -2.47
CA GLY A 362 0.79 22.15 -1.05
C GLY A 362 1.85 21.59 -0.10
N GLN A 363 2.58 20.55 -0.49
CA GLN A 363 3.59 19.89 0.35
C GLN A 363 5.04 20.23 -0.04
N LEU A 364 5.28 20.84 -1.21
CA LEU A 364 6.63 21.18 -1.67
C LEU A 364 7.13 22.52 -1.10
N THR A 365 7.76 22.49 0.08
CA THR A 365 8.30 23.68 0.77
C THR A 365 9.51 24.31 0.08
N VAL A 366 10.18 23.60 -0.83
CA VAL A 366 11.12 24.21 -1.81
C VAL A 366 10.42 25.17 -2.79
N GLY A 367 9.09 25.02 -2.96
CA GLY A 367 8.21 25.82 -3.81
C GLY A 367 8.00 25.23 -5.21
N ASN A 368 6.84 25.55 -5.80
CA ASN A 368 6.45 25.10 -7.14
C ASN A 368 7.48 25.51 -8.20
N ASP A 369 7.76 24.62 -9.16
CA ASP A 369 8.68 24.85 -10.28
C ASP A 369 10.09 25.30 -9.84
N ARG A 370 10.57 24.84 -8.68
CA ARG A 370 11.90 25.19 -8.16
C ARG A 370 12.88 24.04 -8.02
N ILE A 371 12.46 22.79 -8.15
CA ILE A 371 13.37 21.64 -8.03
C ILE A 371 14.37 21.65 -9.20
N ARG A 372 15.67 21.64 -8.86
CA ARG A 372 16.78 21.75 -9.83
C ARG A 372 17.88 20.70 -9.64
N SER A 373 18.04 20.16 -8.44
CA SER A 373 18.82 18.93 -8.23
C SER A 373 18.24 18.15 -7.06
N LEU A 374 18.54 16.85 -6.99
CA LEU A 374 17.99 15.97 -5.97
C LEU A 374 18.89 14.76 -5.69
N LYS A 375 18.94 14.34 -4.43
CA LYS A 375 19.58 13.10 -4.00
C LYS A 375 18.53 12.05 -3.75
N VAL A 376 18.72 10.87 -4.34
CA VAL A 376 17.82 9.72 -4.23
C VAL A 376 18.62 8.59 -3.60
N PRO A 377 18.29 8.15 -2.37
CA PRO A 377 18.97 7.03 -1.73
C PRO A 377 18.90 5.75 -2.58
N ALA A 378 19.80 4.81 -2.30
CA ALA A 378 19.70 3.45 -2.82
C ALA A 378 18.29 2.89 -2.60
N GLY A 379 17.75 2.18 -3.60
CA GLY A 379 16.39 1.59 -3.58
C GLY A 379 15.25 2.55 -3.90
N PHE A 380 15.39 3.83 -3.55
CA PHE A 380 14.32 4.81 -3.74
C PHE A 380 14.17 5.22 -5.22
N GLN A 381 12.96 5.62 -5.57
CA GLN A 381 12.61 6.19 -6.88
C GLN A 381 11.82 7.47 -6.65
N VAL A 382 12.17 8.51 -7.39
CA VAL A 382 11.42 9.77 -7.47
C VAL A 382 10.84 9.86 -8.87
N THR A 383 9.52 9.97 -8.97
CA THR A 383 8.87 10.37 -10.23
C THR A 383 8.45 11.83 -10.11
N LEU A 384 9.15 12.72 -10.81
CA LEU A 384 8.74 14.11 -10.98
C LEU A 384 7.63 14.22 -12.02
N TYR A 385 6.71 15.16 -11.84
CA TYR A 385 5.61 15.49 -12.75
C TYR A 385 5.60 16.99 -13.03
N THR A 386 5.31 17.38 -14.29
CA THR A 386 5.26 18.81 -14.65
C THR A 386 4.07 19.54 -14.06
N ASP A 387 2.98 18.80 -13.82
CA ASP A 387 1.70 19.36 -13.43
C ASP A 387 1.35 18.91 -11.99
N SER A 388 0.37 19.56 -11.36
CA SER A 388 -0.20 19.09 -10.09
C SER A 388 -1.06 17.83 -10.29
N GLY A 389 -1.44 17.16 -9.19
CA GLY A 389 -2.22 15.93 -9.22
C GLY A 389 -1.51 14.75 -9.89
N PHE A 390 -0.18 14.78 -10.00
CA PHE A 390 0.66 13.76 -10.63
C PHE A 390 0.34 13.54 -12.12
N GLN A 391 0.08 14.64 -12.84
CA GLN A 391 -0.24 14.67 -14.27
C GLN A 391 0.89 15.29 -15.13
N GLY A 392 0.65 15.44 -16.43
CA GLY A 392 1.59 16.06 -17.35
C GLY A 392 2.70 15.13 -17.84
N GLN A 393 3.86 15.70 -18.17
CA GLN A 393 5.06 14.90 -18.44
C GLN A 393 5.65 14.39 -17.13
N ARG A 394 6.31 13.23 -17.16
CA ARG A 394 6.98 12.67 -15.98
C ARG A 394 8.44 12.25 -16.23
N LEU A 395 9.26 12.34 -15.20
CA LEU A 395 10.67 11.93 -15.19
C LEU A 395 10.94 11.04 -13.96
N VAL A 396 11.38 9.80 -14.21
CA VAL A 396 11.67 8.80 -13.17
C VAL A 396 13.17 8.77 -12.88
N LEU A 397 13.54 8.90 -11.59
CA LEU A 397 14.91 9.08 -11.12
C LEU A 397 15.20 8.13 -9.95
N THR A 398 16.21 7.27 -10.07
CA THR A 398 16.57 6.24 -9.06
C THR A 398 17.97 6.47 -8.45
N GLN A 399 18.55 7.65 -8.68
CA GLN A 399 19.88 8.04 -8.21
C GLN A 399 20.02 9.56 -8.13
N ASP A 400 21.08 10.02 -7.48
CA ASP A 400 21.39 11.45 -7.33
C ASP A 400 21.52 12.11 -8.71
N THR A 401 20.76 13.18 -8.92
CA THR A 401 20.55 13.80 -10.24
C THR A 401 20.60 15.33 -10.14
N ASP A 402 21.43 15.95 -10.98
CA ASP A 402 21.36 17.37 -11.30
C ASP A 402 20.52 17.54 -12.57
N LEU A 403 19.52 18.43 -12.56
CA LEU A 403 18.61 18.64 -13.69
C LEU A 403 19.16 19.66 -14.70
N ASN A 404 20.38 20.18 -14.54
CA ASN A 404 20.96 21.12 -15.49
C ASN A 404 20.96 20.59 -16.94
N GLY A 405 20.24 21.26 -17.84
CA GLY A 405 20.03 20.82 -19.23
C GLY A 405 18.90 19.81 -19.46
N SER A 406 18.23 19.34 -18.40
CA SER A 406 16.99 18.55 -18.48
C SER A 406 15.78 19.44 -18.74
N PRO A 407 14.76 19.00 -19.51
CA PRO A 407 13.48 19.71 -19.62
C PRO A 407 12.71 19.80 -18.28
N PHE A 408 13.08 19.02 -17.26
CA PHE A 408 12.48 19.09 -15.91
C PHE A 408 13.13 20.14 -14.98
N ASN A 409 14.19 20.81 -15.43
CA ASN A 409 14.90 21.82 -14.65
C ASN A 409 13.96 22.97 -14.26
N ALA A 410 13.57 23.04 -12.99
CA ALA A 410 12.61 24.03 -12.49
C ALA A 410 11.25 23.98 -13.22
N GLN A 411 10.74 22.78 -13.48
CA GLN A 411 9.43 22.53 -14.12
C GLN A 411 8.60 21.48 -13.38
N ALA A 412 8.99 21.06 -12.16
CA ALA A 412 8.25 20.07 -11.39
C ALA A 412 7.25 20.76 -10.43
N SER A 413 5.95 20.49 -10.61
CA SER A 413 4.86 20.94 -9.73
C SER A 413 4.40 19.87 -8.74
N SER A 414 4.56 18.58 -9.06
CA SER A 414 4.31 17.47 -8.12
C SER A 414 5.33 16.33 -8.29
N LEU A 415 5.46 15.46 -7.29
CA LEU A 415 6.32 14.28 -7.35
C LEU A 415 5.83 13.15 -6.45
N VAL A 416 6.21 11.92 -6.79
CA VAL A 416 6.02 10.73 -5.94
C VAL A 416 7.37 10.15 -5.56
N VAL A 417 7.58 9.88 -4.27
CA VAL A 417 8.73 9.14 -3.75
C VAL A 417 8.29 7.73 -3.37
N GLU A 418 8.92 6.73 -3.98
CA GLU A 418 8.69 5.32 -3.74
C GLU A 418 9.94 4.73 -3.07
N SER A 419 9.78 4.00 -1.95
CA SER A 419 10.88 3.21 -1.38
C SER A 419 10.88 1.80 -1.98
N THR A 420 11.66 0.87 -1.46
CA THR A 420 11.66 -0.54 -1.87
C THR A 420 10.78 -1.45 -1.02
N THR A 421 10.31 -0.97 0.13
CA THR A 421 9.32 -1.65 0.99
C THR A 421 7.94 -1.07 0.80
N THR A 422 7.84 0.26 0.74
CA THR A 422 6.65 1.01 0.33
C THR A 422 6.73 1.39 -1.15
N ARG A 423 6.21 0.50 -2.00
CA ARG A 423 5.83 0.81 -3.37
C ARG A 423 4.34 0.68 -3.58
N ASN A 424 3.86 1.49 -4.52
CA ASN A 424 2.54 1.35 -5.12
C ASN A 424 2.53 0.15 -6.09
N GLY A 425 2.72 -1.05 -5.55
CA GLY A 425 2.45 -2.28 -6.28
C GLY A 425 0.99 -2.25 -6.71
N ASN A 426 0.71 -2.49 -7.99
CA ASN A 426 -0.67 -2.49 -8.48
C ASN A 426 -1.34 -3.81 -8.05
N VAL A 427 -1.76 -3.88 -6.79
CA VAL A 427 -2.33 -5.09 -6.17
C VAL A 427 -3.85 -5.11 -6.34
N LEU A 428 -4.33 -5.94 -7.27
CA LEU A 428 -5.74 -6.25 -7.41
C LEU A 428 -6.03 -7.61 -6.77
N TYR A 429 -7.02 -7.66 -5.89
CA TYR A 429 -7.64 -8.91 -5.49
C TYR A 429 -8.79 -9.23 -6.45
N GLY A 430 -9.03 -10.51 -6.69
CA GLY A 430 -10.11 -10.98 -7.54
C GLY A 430 -10.56 -12.38 -7.14
N ARG A 431 -11.61 -12.87 -7.82
CA ARG A 431 -12.20 -14.18 -7.52
C ARG A 431 -12.75 -14.87 -8.77
N TRP A 432 -12.44 -16.14 -8.96
CA TRP A 432 -13.19 -16.99 -9.89
C TRP A 432 -14.37 -17.64 -9.18
N SER A 433 -15.57 -17.52 -9.76
CA SER A 433 -16.71 -18.36 -9.40
C SER A 433 -16.53 -19.78 -9.95
N ALA A 434 -16.00 -19.87 -11.16
CA ALA A 434 -15.49 -21.07 -11.82
C ALA A 434 -14.55 -20.61 -12.95
N SER A 435 -13.27 -21.00 -12.94
CA SER A 435 -12.28 -20.57 -13.95
C SER A 435 -12.55 -21.21 -15.32
N GLY A 436 -12.22 -20.47 -16.39
CA GLY A 436 -12.19 -20.96 -17.76
C GLY A 436 -11.02 -21.88 -18.11
N GLY A 437 -10.14 -22.21 -17.17
CA GLY A 437 -8.94 -23.04 -17.40
C GLY A 437 -7.92 -22.37 -18.32
N GLN A 438 -7.12 -23.16 -19.02
CA GLN A 438 -6.13 -22.71 -20.02
C GLN A 438 -6.76 -22.24 -21.35
N ASN A 439 -7.73 -21.33 -21.26
CA ASN A 439 -8.33 -20.64 -22.40
C ASN A 439 -8.35 -19.12 -22.13
N PRO A 440 -7.45 -18.32 -22.75
CA PRO A 440 -7.35 -16.89 -22.48
C PRO A 440 -8.59 -16.10 -22.93
N SER A 441 -9.33 -16.63 -23.91
CA SER A 441 -10.56 -16.01 -24.45
C SER A 441 -11.82 -16.42 -23.68
N SER A 442 -11.72 -17.23 -22.62
CA SER A 442 -12.87 -17.65 -21.82
C SER A 442 -13.36 -16.53 -20.90
N ALA A 443 -14.64 -16.16 -21.01
CA ALA A 443 -15.30 -15.20 -20.13
C ALA A 443 -15.44 -15.69 -18.66
N ALA A 444 -15.06 -16.94 -18.38
CA ALA A 444 -14.95 -17.50 -17.03
C ALA A 444 -13.57 -17.23 -16.38
N ASN A 445 -12.58 -16.76 -17.15
CA ASN A 445 -11.32 -16.23 -16.64
C ASN A 445 -11.40 -14.71 -16.44
N ARG A 446 -10.63 -14.17 -15.49
CA ARG A 446 -10.69 -12.75 -15.13
C ARG A 446 -9.73 -11.96 -15.98
N GLN A 447 -10.26 -11.00 -16.73
CA GLN A 447 -9.49 -10.12 -17.60
C GLN A 447 -9.29 -8.77 -16.93
N PHE A 448 -8.07 -8.25 -17.00
CA PHE A 448 -7.67 -6.96 -16.45
C PHE A 448 -7.08 -6.11 -17.56
N LEU A 449 -7.34 -4.80 -17.51
CA LEU A 449 -6.65 -3.84 -18.37
C LEU A 449 -5.31 -3.48 -17.73
N VAL A 450 -4.28 -3.51 -18.55
CA VAL A 450 -2.90 -3.17 -18.21
C VAL A 450 -2.56 -1.88 -18.95
N GLU A 451 -2.42 -0.78 -18.23
CA GLU A 451 -1.98 0.50 -18.79
C GLU A 451 -0.52 0.72 -18.45
N TYR A 452 0.35 0.64 -19.46
CA TYR A 452 1.76 0.97 -19.32
C TYR A 452 2.05 2.33 -19.95
N THR A 453 2.54 3.27 -19.15
CA THR A 453 2.89 4.64 -19.58
C THR A 453 4.39 4.93 -19.35
N GLY A 454 5.21 3.88 -19.22
CA GLY A 454 6.67 4.01 -19.04
C GLY A 454 7.42 4.14 -20.37
N LEU A 455 8.71 4.45 -20.28
CA LEU A 455 9.63 4.22 -21.40
C LEU A 455 9.71 2.70 -21.66
N PRO A 456 9.94 2.25 -22.91
CA PRO A 456 10.01 0.82 -23.21
C PRO A 456 10.99 0.02 -22.32
N ASP A 457 10.45 -0.88 -21.49
CA ASP A 457 11.15 -1.62 -20.44
C ASP A 457 10.39 -2.93 -20.11
N ILE A 458 11.01 -3.82 -19.34
CA ILE A 458 10.36 -5.04 -18.84
C ILE A 458 9.37 -4.67 -17.73
N VAL A 459 8.16 -5.24 -17.80
CA VAL A 459 7.14 -5.19 -16.76
C VAL A 459 6.92 -6.60 -16.23
N THR A 460 6.81 -6.71 -14.91
CA THR A 460 6.57 -7.95 -14.18
C THR A 460 5.10 -8.00 -13.74
N PHE A 461 4.48 -9.16 -13.92
CA PHE A 461 3.14 -9.49 -13.44
C PHE A 461 3.19 -10.78 -12.62
N ASP A 462 2.55 -10.78 -11.45
CA ASP A 462 2.55 -11.90 -10.50
C ASP A 462 1.13 -12.25 -10.10
N LEU A 463 0.71 -13.50 -10.32
CA LEU A 463 -0.59 -14.05 -9.92
C LEU A 463 -0.37 -15.10 -8.82
N GLU A 464 -0.90 -14.83 -7.63
CA GLU A 464 -0.84 -15.69 -6.45
C GLU A 464 -2.23 -16.28 -6.13
N VAL A 465 -2.28 -17.60 -5.89
CA VAL A 465 -3.51 -18.34 -5.55
C VAL A 465 -3.19 -19.63 -4.78
N ASP A 466 -4.07 -20.01 -3.84
CA ASP A 466 -4.10 -21.33 -3.20
C ASP A 466 -4.64 -22.44 -4.15
N ALA A 467 -4.10 -22.49 -5.37
CA ALA A 467 -4.46 -23.42 -6.43
C ALA A 467 -3.29 -23.60 -7.41
N SER A 468 -3.57 -24.07 -8.63
CA SER A 468 -2.61 -24.09 -9.72
C SER A 468 -2.85 -22.87 -10.62
N PRO A 469 -2.11 -21.75 -10.47
CA PRO A 469 -2.31 -20.55 -11.27
C PRO A 469 -1.97 -20.77 -12.74
N TYR A 470 -2.57 -19.95 -13.58
CA TYR A 470 -2.16 -19.76 -14.96
C TYR A 470 -2.39 -18.29 -15.35
N LEU A 471 -1.40 -17.67 -15.96
CA LEU A 471 -1.40 -16.24 -16.29
C LEU A 471 -1.12 -16.04 -17.78
N TYR A 472 -1.88 -15.15 -18.42
CA TYR A 472 -1.59 -14.70 -19.78
C TYR A 472 -1.41 -13.18 -19.83
N LEU A 473 -0.50 -12.73 -20.69
CA LEU A 473 -0.35 -11.35 -21.12
C LEU A 473 -0.70 -11.27 -22.62
N LEU A 474 -1.66 -10.42 -22.95
CA LEU A 474 -2.23 -10.23 -24.28
C LEU A 474 -2.03 -8.78 -24.75
N ASP A 475 -1.97 -8.58 -26.06
CA ASP A 475 -2.03 -7.24 -26.66
C ASP A 475 -3.45 -6.64 -26.60
N ALA A 476 -3.60 -5.41 -27.10
CA ALA A 476 -4.90 -4.75 -27.19
C ALA A 476 -5.93 -5.55 -28.01
N ASN A 477 -5.49 -6.25 -29.06
CA ASN A 477 -6.35 -7.04 -29.96
C ASN A 477 -6.78 -8.38 -29.33
N GLY A 478 -6.05 -8.87 -28.33
CA GLY A 478 -6.29 -10.16 -27.65
C GLY A 478 -5.37 -11.30 -28.12
N GLN A 479 -4.31 -11.01 -28.86
CA GLN A 479 -3.25 -11.97 -29.17
C GLN A 479 -2.38 -12.18 -27.92
N VAL A 480 -2.12 -13.44 -27.55
CA VAL A 480 -1.18 -13.78 -26.48
C VAL A 480 0.24 -13.35 -26.86
N LEU A 481 0.87 -12.56 -25.99
CA LEU A 481 2.26 -12.13 -26.07
C LEU A 481 3.16 -13.03 -25.22
N MET A 482 2.67 -13.45 -24.05
CA MET A 482 3.34 -14.36 -23.13
C MET A 482 2.32 -15.11 -22.26
N GLU A 483 2.67 -16.32 -21.84
CA GLU A 483 1.89 -17.11 -20.89
C GLU A 483 2.82 -17.74 -19.85
N ALA A 484 2.31 -17.99 -18.64
CA ALA A 484 3.05 -18.58 -17.53
C ALA A 484 2.17 -19.46 -16.65
N ASN A 485 2.77 -20.50 -16.09
CA ASN A 485 2.18 -21.40 -15.10
C ASN A 485 3.12 -21.53 -13.89
N ASN A 486 2.75 -22.36 -12.91
CA ASN A 486 3.60 -22.69 -11.76
C ASN A 486 4.59 -23.83 -12.07
N ALA A 487 5.44 -23.67 -13.09
CA ALA A 487 6.37 -24.70 -13.60
C ALA A 487 7.20 -25.40 -12.50
N ASP A 488 7.62 -24.66 -11.48
CA ASP A 488 8.44 -25.15 -10.36
C ASP A 488 7.63 -25.58 -9.11
N GLY A 489 6.29 -25.65 -9.20
CA GLY A 489 5.41 -26.29 -8.21
C GLY A 489 4.82 -25.39 -7.10
N GLY A 490 4.88 -24.06 -7.24
CA GLY A 490 4.36 -23.09 -6.25
C GLY A 490 2.92 -22.61 -6.46
N THR A 491 2.51 -21.65 -5.63
CA THR A 491 1.22 -20.91 -5.66
C THR A 491 1.21 -19.70 -6.61
N HIS A 492 2.34 -19.38 -7.25
CA HIS A 492 2.49 -18.22 -8.13
C HIS A 492 2.65 -18.62 -9.61
N ALA A 493 2.13 -17.80 -10.52
CA ALA A 493 2.53 -17.73 -11.92
C ALA A 493 2.99 -16.30 -12.25
N ARG A 494 4.12 -16.16 -12.95
CA ARG A 494 4.79 -14.87 -13.16
C ARG A 494 5.15 -14.65 -14.63
N ILE A 495 4.90 -13.45 -15.14
CA ILE A 495 5.30 -13.00 -16.48
C ILE A 495 6.25 -11.80 -16.32
N SER A 496 7.45 -11.89 -16.89
CA SER A 496 8.36 -10.74 -17.13
C SER A 496 8.41 -10.50 -18.63
N TYR A 497 7.87 -9.38 -19.12
CA TYR A 497 7.79 -9.11 -20.57
C TYR A 497 8.09 -7.65 -20.93
N TYR A 498 8.72 -7.42 -22.07
CA TYR A 498 9.09 -6.09 -22.55
C TYR A 498 7.87 -5.36 -23.15
N LEU A 499 7.43 -4.28 -22.49
CA LEU A 499 6.29 -3.47 -22.93
C LEU A 499 6.75 -2.11 -23.46
N ASN A 500 6.19 -1.71 -24.59
CA ASN A 500 6.18 -0.31 -25.02
C ASN A 500 5.01 0.40 -24.31
N PRO A 501 5.03 1.74 -24.14
CA PRO A 501 3.86 2.45 -23.62
C PRO A 501 2.63 2.17 -24.49
N GLY A 502 1.53 1.79 -23.85
CA GLY A 502 0.33 1.28 -24.53
C GLY A 502 -0.66 0.59 -23.58
N SER A 503 -1.73 0.05 -24.16
CA SER A 503 -2.76 -0.73 -23.46
C SER A 503 -2.64 -2.21 -23.80
N TYR A 504 -2.61 -3.05 -22.78
CA TYR A 504 -2.51 -4.50 -22.84
C TYR A 504 -3.62 -5.14 -22.00
N LYS A 505 -3.76 -6.46 -22.07
CA LYS A 505 -4.70 -7.22 -21.25
C LYS A 505 -3.95 -8.30 -20.47
N LEU A 506 -4.32 -8.51 -19.22
CA LEU A 506 -3.86 -9.65 -18.43
C LEU A 506 -5.03 -10.59 -18.17
N VAL A 507 -4.83 -11.90 -18.26
CA VAL A 507 -5.87 -12.89 -17.98
C VAL A 507 -5.42 -13.80 -16.85
N ALA A 508 -6.07 -13.68 -15.70
CA ALA A 508 -5.89 -14.55 -14.57
C ALA A 508 -6.80 -15.79 -14.69
N ALA A 509 -6.20 -16.96 -14.65
CA ALA A 509 -6.83 -18.26 -14.81
C ALA A 509 -6.23 -19.30 -13.84
N THR A 510 -6.77 -20.52 -13.87
CA THR A 510 -6.13 -21.70 -13.27
C THR A 510 -5.81 -22.73 -14.36
N THR A 511 -4.93 -23.70 -14.06
CA THR A 511 -4.59 -24.77 -15.02
C THR A 511 -5.81 -25.64 -15.41
N GLN A 512 -6.75 -25.82 -14.48
CA GLN A 512 -7.98 -26.59 -14.67
C GLN A 512 -9.20 -25.68 -14.84
N VAL A 513 -10.19 -26.16 -15.61
CA VAL A 513 -11.52 -25.53 -15.69
C VAL A 513 -12.30 -25.73 -14.39
N GLY A 514 -13.28 -24.86 -14.12
CA GLY A 514 -14.24 -25.03 -13.03
C GLY A 514 -13.73 -24.71 -11.62
N ARG A 515 -12.45 -24.40 -11.44
CA ARG A 515 -11.88 -24.02 -10.13
C ARG A 515 -12.47 -22.70 -9.63
N SER A 516 -12.89 -22.66 -8.37
CA SER A 516 -13.24 -21.44 -7.66
C SER A 516 -12.12 -21.06 -6.69
N GLY A 517 -11.96 -19.76 -6.41
CA GLY A 517 -10.96 -19.27 -5.46
C GLY A 517 -10.78 -17.76 -5.55
N GLU A 518 -10.29 -17.16 -4.47
CA GLU A 518 -9.75 -15.79 -4.48
C GLU A 518 -8.30 -15.82 -4.97
N PHE A 519 -7.82 -14.69 -5.49
CA PHE A 519 -6.42 -14.54 -5.93
C PHE A 519 -5.94 -13.10 -5.72
N THR A 520 -4.62 -12.96 -5.63
CA THR A 520 -3.91 -11.68 -5.61
C THR A 520 -3.13 -11.53 -6.90
N LEU A 521 -3.32 -10.41 -7.60
CA LEU A 521 -2.63 -10.08 -8.83
C LEU A 521 -1.83 -8.79 -8.64
N ARG A 522 -0.55 -8.79 -9.00
CA ARG A 522 0.37 -7.66 -8.82
C ARG A 522 1.05 -7.27 -10.13
N SER A 523 1.38 -5.99 -10.28
CA SER A 523 2.42 -5.53 -11.22
C SER A 523 3.39 -4.58 -10.53
N ASP A 524 4.65 -4.64 -10.97
CA ASP A 524 5.76 -3.79 -10.52
C ASP A 524 5.71 -2.38 -11.12
N ARG A 525 5.12 -2.21 -12.31
CA ARG A 525 5.31 -1.01 -13.16
C ARG A 525 4.10 -0.57 -13.98
N ALA A 526 3.19 -1.47 -14.33
CA ALA A 526 2.01 -1.12 -15.13
C ALA A 526 0.76 -0.98 -14.24
N ARG A 527 -0.12 -0.03 -14.58
CA ARG A 527 -1.38 0.13 -13.85
C ARG A 527 -2.30 -1.03 -14.21
N LEU A 528 -2.74 -1.77 -13.19
CA LEU A 528 -3.78 -2.79 -13.35
C LEU A 528 -5.14 -2.17 -13.01
N ARG A 529 -6.17 -2.46 -13.81
CA ARG A 529 -7.56 -2.13 -13.45
C ARG A 529 -8.56 -3.16 -13.99
N TYR A 530 -9.75 -3.18 -13.39
CA TYR A 530 -10.88 -3.91 -13.94
C TYR A 530 -11.36 -3.28 -15.28
N PRO A 531 -11.98 -4.05 -16.20
CA PRO A 531 -12.28 -3.56 -17.56
C PRO A 531 -13.37 -2.49 -17.63
N GLN A 532 -14.26 -2.42 -16.65
CA GLN A 532 -15.35 -1.44 -16.55
C GLN A 532 -15.26 -0.76 -15.19
N ARG A 533 -15.66 0.52 -15.10
CA ARG A 533 -15.69 1.24 -13.83
C ARG A 533 -16.97 0.96 -13.05
N LEU A 534 -16.82 0.63 -11.77
CA LEU A 534 -17.88 0.60 -10.77
C LEU A 534 -17.52 1.64 -9.69
N SER A 535 -18.27 2.73 -9.60
CA SER A 535 -18.04 3.78 -8.60
C SER A 535 -18.98 3.61 -7.42
N VAL A 536 -18.49 3.87 -6.20
CA VAL A 536 -19.32 4.04 -4.99
C VAL A 536 -19.39 5.50 -4.56
N GLN A 537 -20.51 5.86 -3.95
CA GLN A 537 -20.68 7.12 -3.22
C GLN A 537 -21.39 6.84 -1.89
N ALA A 538 -20.90 7.45 -0.80
CA ALA A 538 -21.54 7.39 0.50
C ALA A 538 -22.84 8.22 0.51
N VAL A 539 -23.89 7.70 1.15
CA VAL A 539 -25.16 8.40 1.39
C VAL A 539 -25.62 8.20 2.83
N SER A 540 -26.14 9.27 3.44
CA SER A 540 -26.66 9.33 4.81
C SER A 540 -28.15 9.69 4.87
N ALA A 541 -28.82 9.78 3.73
CA ALA A 541 -30.25 10.03 3.62
C ALA A 541 -31.00 8.74 3.32
N PHE A 542 -32.05 8.44 4.08
CA PHE A 542 -32.83 7.21 3.98
C PHE A 542 -34.33 7.50 4.01
N ASN A 543 -35.10 6.58 3.43
CA ASN A 543 -36.54 6.49 3.57
C ASN A 543 -36.87 5.26 4.41
N TRP A 544 -37.76 5.41 5.39
CA TRP A 544 -38.35 4.31 6.13
C TRP A 544 -39.14 3.37 5.20
N VAL A 545 -39.17 2.07 5.49
CA VAL A 545 -39.86 1.04 4.71
C VAL A 545 -40.79 0.17 5.56
N TYR A 546 -40.37 -0.19 6.77
CA TYR A 546 -41.09 -1.05 7.71
C TYR A 546 -40.42 -0.97 9.09
N ASP A 547 -41.18 -1.12 10.15
CA ASP A 547 -40.72 -1.61 11.46
C ASP A 547 -41.77 -2.56 12.03
N ASP A 548 -41.35 -3.39 12.99
CA ASP A 548 -42.16 -4.48 13.55
C ASP A 548 -43.04 -4.03 14.73
N TRP A 549 -43.51 -2.78 14.71
CA TRP A 549 -44.28 -2.18 15.80
C TRP A 549 -45.60 -2.92 16.05
N ASP A 550 -45.87 -3.21 17.33
CA ASP A 550 -46.98 -4.04 17.84
C ASP A 550 -47.10 -5.47 17.24
N THR A 551 -46.10 -5.97 16.50
CA THR A 551 -46.10 -7.36 16.00
C THR A 551 -45.97 -8.42 17.09
N GLY A 552 -45.46 -8.05 18.28
CA GLY A 552 -45.19 -8.99 19.38
C GLY A 552 -43.86 -9.75 19.30
N ALA A 553 -42.98 -9.40 18.35
CA ALA A 553 -41.63 -9.97 18.26
C ALA A 553 -40.81 -9.76 19.56
N HIS A 554 -39.82 -10.62 19.78
CA HIS A 554 -38.94 -10.63 20.97
C HIS A 554 -37.76 -9.65 20.89
N SER A 555 -37.60 -8.96 19.78
CA SER A 555 -36.57 -7.93 19.53
C SER A 555 -37.09 -6.98 18.47
N ASP A 556 -36.59 -5.74 18.45
CA ASP A 556 -37.09 -4.69 17.57
C ASP A 556 -36.35 -4.68 16.22
N VAL A 557 -37.00 -4.22 15.14
CA VAL A 557 -36.32 -3.90 13.87
C VAL A 557 -36.94 -2.70 13.16
N SER A 558 -36.11 -1.91 12.47
CA SER A 558 -36.56 -0.97 11.45
C SER A 558 -35.75 -1.11 10.15
N ILE A 559 -36.43 -0.96 9.01
CA ILE A 559 -35.90 -1.21 7.66
C ILE A 559 -35.91 0.06 6.84
N TRP A 560 -34.77 0.35 6.21
CA TRP A 560 -34.49 1.65 5.60
C TRP A 560 -33.90 1.50 4.21
N ARG A 561 -34.46 2.25 3.25
CA ARG A 561 -34.01 2.29 1.85
C ARG A 561 -33.21 3.57 1.59
N PRO A 562 -32.01 3.50 0.99
CA PRO A 562 -31.23 4.68 0.64
C PRO A 562 -32.01 5.66 -0.25
N ASN A 563 -32.02 6.94 0.12
CA ASN A 563 -32.70 7.97 -0.65
C ASN A 563 -31.76 8.53 -1.74
N LEU A 564 -32.03 8.15 -2.99
CA LEU A 564 -31.20 8.49 -4.15
C LEU A 564 -31.48 9.89 -4.75
N GLY A 565 -32.35 10.69 -4.11
CA GLY A 565 -32.79 11.99 -4.63
C GLY A 565 -31.68 13.03 -4.81
N GLN A 566 -30.54 12.86 -4.12
CA GLN A 566 -29.35 13.70 -4.26
C GLN A 566 -28.19 13.01 -5.00
N THR A 567 -28.36 11.76 -5.45
CA THR A 567 -27.33 10.94 -6.13
C THR A 567 -27.81 10.38 -7.47
N PRO A 568 -28.21 11.25 -8.43
CA PRO A 568 -28.71 10.81 -9.73
C PRO A 568 -27.68 9.98 -10.50
N GLY A 569 -28.12 8.83 -11.02
CA GLY A 569 -27.26 7.86 -11.72
C GLY A 569 -26.61 6.81 -10.83
N TYR A 570 -26.78 6.89 -9.49
CA TYR A 570 -26.47 5.81 -8.57
C TYR A 570 -27.71 4.93 -8.29
N TYR A 571 -27.48 3.74 -7.75
CA TYR A 571 -28.47 2.72 -7.43
C TYR A 571 -28.19 2.08 -6.07
N SER A 572 -29.24 1.64 -5.38
CA SER A 572 -29.09 0.82 -4.18
C SER A 572 -28.71 -0.64 -4.51
N LEU A 573 -28.17 -1.33 -3.52
CA LEU A 573 -27.76 -2.75 -3.55
C LEU A 573 -28.67 -3.67 -2.73
N GLY A 574 -29.53 -3.08 -1.90
CA GLY A 574 -30.45 -3.71 -0.95
C GLY A 574 -31.09 -2.65 -0.05
N ASP A 575 -31.87 -3.08 0.94
CA ASP A 575 -32.24 -2.22 2.07
C ASP A 575 -31.31 -2.49 3.28
N ILE A 576 -31.35 -1.60 4.27
CA ILE A 576 -30.57 -1.69 5.51
C ILE A 576 -31.50 -2.00 6.67
N GLY A 577 -31.14 -2.96 7.53
CA GLY A 577 -31.85 -3.25 8.78
C GLY A 577 -31.13 -2.68 9.99
N MET A 578 -31.88 -2.10 10.93
CA MET A 578 -31.43 -1.58 12.22
C MET A 578 -32.16 -2.34 13.34
N PRO A 579 -31.48 -2.81 14.39
CA PRO A 579 -32.05 -3.69 15.43
C PRO A 579 -32.91 -2.94 16.48
N HIS A 580 -33.45 -1.77 16.11
CA HIS A 580 -34.18 -0.83 16.96
C HIS A 580 -35.22 -0.08 16.12
N HIS A 581 -36.34 0.33 16.73
CA HIS A 581 -37.31 1.23 16.10
C HIS A 581 -36.76 2.65 15.98
N GLY A 582 -37.15 3.37 14.92
CA GLY A 582 -36.85 4.80 14.74
C GLY A 582 -35.38 5.18 14.49
N GLU A 583 -34.41 4.29 14.75
CA GLU A 583 -32.99 4.55 14.49
C GLU A 583 -32.71 4.46 12.97
N VAL A 584 -32.31 5.59 12.38
CA VAL A 584 -31.94 5.68 10.96
C VAL A 584 -30.49 5.21 10.77
N PRO A 585 -30.17 4.39 9.75
CA PRO A 585 -28.78 4.11 9.39
C PRO A 585 -28.02 5.40 9.12
N ARG A 586 -26.78 5.48 9.61
CA ARG A 586 -25.95 6.70 9.51
C ARG A 586 -25.27 6.82 8.15
N MET A 587 -24.99 5.69 7.49
CA MET A 587 -24.59 5.67 6.08
C MET A 587 -24.85 4.34 5.35
N THR A 588 -24.73 4.35 4.01
CA THR A 588 -24.32 3.19 3.20
C THR A 588 -23.61 3.68 1.92
N PHE A 589 -23.09 2.76 1.11
CA PHE A 589 -22.53 3.04 -0.21
C PHE A 589 -23.49 2.60 -1.33
N VAL A 590 -23.87 3.56 -2.19
CA VAL A 590 -24.64 3.32 -3.42
C VAL A 590 -23.70 3.24 -4.63
N VAL A 591 -24.12 2.55 -5.69
CA VAL A 591 -23.26 2.22 -6.85
C VAL A 591 -23.70 2.87 -8.15
N SER A 592 -22.74 3.29 -8.98
CA SER A 592 -22.93 3.64 -10.39
C SER A 592 -21.88 2.92 -11.24
N GLY A 593 -22.17 2.62 -12.51
CA GLY A 593 -21.34 1.70 -13.28
C GLY A 593 -21.39 1.86 -14.80
N GLU A 594 -20.27 1.56 -15.45
CA GLU A 594 -20.12 1.57 -16.91
C GLU A 594 -20.62 0.29 -17.57
N GLY A 595 -21.28 0.44 -18.73
CA GLY A 595 -21.71 -0.68 -19.57
C GLY A 595 -22.71 -1.59 -18.87
N ASP A 596 -22.32 -2.85 -18.66
CA ASP A 596 -23.12 -3.90 -18.04
C ASP A 596 -22.56 -4.34 -16.68
N VAL A 597 -21.73 -3.54 -15.99
CA VAL A 597 -21.21 -3.92 -14.65
C VAL A 597 -22.30 -4.02 -13.57
N LEU A 598 -23.44 -3.35 -13.79
CA LEU A 598 -24.66 -3.41 -13.00
C LEU A 598 -25.84 -3.91 -13.84
N ALA A 599 -26.66 -4.79 -13.26
CA ALA A 599 -27.91 -5.26 -13.87
C ALA A 599 -29.09 -5.19 -12.88
N ARG A 600 -30.32 -5.22 -13.38
CA ARG A 600 -31.52 -5.45 -12.55
C ARG A 600 -31.57 -6.92 -12.11
N PRO A 601 -32.12 -7.27 -10.93
CA PRO A 601 -32.57 -8.63 -10.67
C PRO A 601 -33.60 -9.07 -11.73
N VAL A 602 -33.64 -10.37 -12.05
CA VAL A 602 -34.57 -10.91 -13.06
C VAL A 602 -35.96 -11.20 -12.49
N ASP A 603 -36.03 -11.50 -11.20
CA ASP A 603 -37.25 -11.63 -10.41
C ASP A 603 -36.91 -11.46 -8.91
N TYR A 604 -37.89 -11.61 -8.02
CA TYR A 604 -37.71 -11.73 -6.58
C TYR A 604 -38.31 -13.03 -6.04
N THR A 605 -37.56 -13.70 -5.17
CA THR A 605 -38.03 -14.81 -4.32
C THR A 605 -38.64 -14.22 -3.06
N TRP A 606 -39.86 -14.63 -2.71
CA TRP A 606 -40.50 -14.27 -1.44
C TRP A 606 -39.75 -14.93 -0.27
N ILE A 607 -39.59 -14.20 0.84
CA ILE A 607 -38.97 -14.69 2.07
C ILE A 607 -40.02 -14.91 3.15
N TRP A 608 -40.85 -13.88 3.40
CA TRP A 608 -41.74 -13.76 4.55
C TRP A 608 -42.74 -12.62 4.32
N ASP A 609 -43.86 -12.66 5.05
CA ASP A 609 -44.72 -11.52 5.30
C ASP A 609 -45.41 -11.61 6.67
N ASP A 610 -45.77 -10.45 7.23
CA ASP A 610 -46.19 -10.25 8.62
C ASP A 610 -47.60 -10.78 8.95
N LYS A 611 -48.25 -11.48 8.01
CA LYS A 611 -49.61 -11.97 8.18
C LYS A 611 -49.72 -12.79 9.46
N GLY A 612 -50.63 -12.37 10.34
CA GLY A 612 -50.93 -13.04 11.60
C GLY A 612 -50.27 -12.42 12.83
N THR A 613 -49.25 -11.57 12.67
CA THR A 613 -48.63 -10.86 13.78
C THR A 613 -49.59 -9.86 14.43
N GLY A 614 -50.29 -9.06 13.61
CA GLY A 614 -51.20 -8.03 14.07
C GLY A 614 -50.54 -6.67 14.35
N GLY A 615 -49.28 -6.47 13.91
CA GLY A 615 -48.59 -5.19 14.01
C GLY A 615 -49.23 -4.07 13.17
N GLU A 616 -48.74 -2.83 13.33
CA GLU A 616 -49.37 -1.66 12.71
C GLU A 616 -49.18 -1.57 11.18
N HIS A 617 -48.25 -2.35 10.59
CA HIS A 617 -47.72 -2.11 9.25
C HIS A 617 -47.57 -3.40 8.40
N ASP A 618 -48.53 -3.67 7.50
CA ASP A 618 -48.41 -4.76 6.50
C ASP A 618 -47.13 -4.62 5.66
N ALA A 619 -46.32 -5.68 5.55
CA ALA A 619 -45.10 -5.72 4.76
C ALA A 619 -44.76 -7.11 4.20
N SER A 620 -43.85 -7.16 3.23
CA SER A 620 -43.29 -8.41 2.71
C SER A 620 -41.82 -8.28 2.35
N PHE A 621 -41.06 -9.35 2.63
CA PHE A 621 -39.61 -9.39 2.47
C PHE A 621 -39.22 -10.30 1.31
N TRP A 622 -38.26 -9.87 0.50
CA TRP A 622 -37.95 -10.48 -0.78
C TRP A 622 -36.44 -10.54 -1.04
N HIS A 623 -35.94 -11.69 -1.48
CA HIS A 623 -34.56 -11.84 -1.93
C HIS A 623 -34.49 -11.74 -3.46
N PRO A 624 -33.65 -10.85 -4.03
CA PRO A 624 -33.52 -10.72 -5.48
C PRO A 624 -32.93 -11.97 -6.14
N VAL A 625 -33.47 -12.33 -7.31
CA VAL A 625 -32.90 -13.37 -8.17
C VAL A 625 -31.91 -12.72 -9.13
N PRO A 626 -30.60 -13.03 -9.06
CA PRO A 626 -29.61 -12.43 -9.94
C PRO A 626 -29.74 -12.93 -11.39
N PRO A 627 -29.49 -12.05 -12.40
CA PRO A 627 -29.19 -12.51 -13.75
C PRO A 627 -27.89 -13.34 -13.79
N ALA A 628 -27.77 -14.23 -14.77
CA ALA A 628 -26.59 -15.07 -14.94
C ALA A 628 -25.30 -14.23 -15.09
N GLY A 629 -24.32 -14.47 -14.22
CA GLY A 629 -23.07 -13.72 -14.16
C GLY A 629 -23.02 -12.60 -13.11
N TYR A 630 -24.11 -12.39 -12.35
CA TYR A 630 -24.25 -11.34 -11.34
C TYR A 630 -24.57 -11.90 -9.95
N THR A 631 -24.31 -11.06 -8.95
CA THR A 631 -24.60 -11.27 -7.53
C THR A 631 -25.40 -10.06 -7.03
N CYS A 632 -26.51 -10.30 -6.37
CA CYS A 632 -27.26 -9.26 -5.66
C CYS A 632 -26.80 -9.28 -4.19
N LEU A 633 -26.55 -8.11 -3.58
CA LEU A 633 -25.89 -8.05 -2.26
C LEU A 633 -26.88 -8.02 -1.09
N GLY A 634 -28.09 -7.47 -1.29
CA GLY A 634 -29.11 -7.39 -0.24
C GLY A 634 -30.52 -7.81 -0.69
N SER A 635 -31.30 -8.27 0.29
CA SER A 635 -32.75 -8.37 0.22
C SER A 635 -33.40 -6.98 0.24
N VAL A 636 -34.70 -6.94 -0.04
CA VAL A 636 -35.54 -5.73 0.09
C VAL A 636 -36.83 -6.03 0.87
N ALA A 637 -37.34 -5.03 1.58
CA ALA A 637 -38.70 -5.01 2.10
C ALA A 637 -39.63 -4.23 1.16
N ASN A 638 -40.92 -4.50 1.22
CA ASN A 638 -41.93 -3.74 0.51
C ASN A 638 -43.18 -3.58 1.38
N LEU A 639 -43.81 -2.40 1.35
CA LEU A 639 -45.06 -2.16 2.05
C LEU A 639 -46.19 -2.95 1.40
N GLY A 640 -46.95 -3.66 2.22
CA GLY A 640 -47.92 -4.67 1.82
C GLY A 640 -47.31 -5.90 1.13
N TYR A 641 -48.18 -6.84 0.79
CA TYR A 641 -47.82 -8.17 0.28
C TYR A 641 -47.45 -8.21 -1.22
N GLY A 642 -47.18 -7.06 -1.84
CA GLY A 642 -46.87 -6.95 -3.25
C GLY A 642 -45.41 -7.31 -3.56
N LYS A 643 -45.18 -8.05 -4.65
CA LYS A 643 -43.82 -8.28 -5.16
C LYS A 643 -43.15 -6.95 -5.58
N PRO A 644 -41.93 -6.63 -5.09
CA PRO A 644 -41.22 -5.40 -5.42
C PRO A 644 -40.82 -5.31 -6.90
N SER A 645 -40.61 -4.08 -7.36
CA SER A 645 -40.12 -3.80 -8.72
C SER A 645 -38.63 -4.12 -8.86
N THR A 646 -38.26 -4.77 -9.96
CA THR A 646 -36.85 -5.06 -10.33
C THR A 646 -36.03 -3.80 -10.64
N ASP A 647 -36.63 -2.61 -10.62
CA ASP A 647 -35.91 -1.34 -10.70
C ASP A 647 -35.33 -0.83 -9.38
N LEU A 648 -35.76 -1.34 -8.21
CA LEU A 648 -35.39 -0.78 -6.89
C LEU A 648 -33.88 -0.86 -6.57
N ILE A 649 -33.21 -1.93 -7.00
CA ILE A 649 -31.79 -2.18 -6.71
C ILE A 649 -31.03 -2.60 -7.97
N ARG A 650 -29.71 -2.70 -7.88
CA ARG A 650 -28.88 -3.37 -8.89
C ARG A 650 -28.08 -4.52 -8.29
N CYS A 651 -27.90 -5.55 -9.09
CA CYS A 651 -26.99 -6.66 -8.85
C CYS A 651 -25.69 -6.39 -9.61
N VAL A 652 -24.57 -6.81 -9.04
CA VAL A 652 -23.20 -6.49 -9.46
C VAL A 652 -22.58 -7.70 -10.13
N LYS A 653 -21.74 -7.53 -11.17
CA LYS A 653 -21.02 -8.65 -11.79
C LYS A 653 -20.20 -9.47 -10.78
N ASN A 654 -20.18 -10.80 -10.95
CA ASN A 654 -19.55 -11.81 -10.07
C ASN A 654 -18.04 -11.65 -9.79
N GLU A 655 -17.37 -10.68 -10.41
CA GLU A 655 -15.94 -10.38 -10.25
C GLU A 655 -15.65 -9.07 -9.48
N TYR A 656 -16.68 -8.23 -9.30
CA TYR A 656 -16.61 -6.98 -8.53
C TYR A 656 -17.06 -7.19 -7.07
N VAL A 657 -17.21 -8.44 -6.63
CA VAL A 657 -17.65 -8.84 -5.27
C VAL A 657 -16.73 -9.90 -4.66
N LEU A 658 -16.59 -9.87 -3.33
CA LEU A 658 -15.89 -10.86 -2.50
C LEU A 658 -16.86 -11.41 -1.43
N PRO A 659 -16.63 -12.62 -0.88
CA PRO A 659 -17.46 -13.15 0.20
C PRO A 659 -17.39 -12.27 1.46
N ALA A 660 -18.52 -12.12 2.15
CA ALA A 660 -18.66 -11.32 3.36
C ALA A 660 -18.69 -12.21 4.62
N ASN A 661 -18.35 -11.62 5.77
CA ASN A 661 -18.75 -12.13 7.07
C ASN A 661 -20.23 -11.82 7.32
N ILE A 662 -20.83 -12.56 8.25
CA ILE A 662 -22.27 -12.51 8.54
C ILE A 662 -22.46 -11.91 9.94
N GLY A 663 -23.33 -10.91 10.08
CA GLY A 663 -23.83 -10.42 11.37
C GLY A 663 -25.33 -10.67 11.48
N TRP A 664 -25.82 -11.02 12.68
CA TRP A 664 -27.26 -11.07 12.98
C TRP A 664 -27.83 -9.64 13.04
N VAL A 665 -29.14 -9.50 12.79
CA VAL A 665 -29.86 -8.22 12.93
C VAL A 665 -31.15 -8.40 13.72
N TRP A 666 -31.99 -9.38 13.36
CA TRP A 666 -33.32 -9.61 13.95
C TRP A 666 -33.90 -10.96 13.52
N ASP A 667 -34.88 -11.48 14.26
CA ASP A 667 -35.84 -12.50 13.79
C ASP A 667 -37.22 -12.23 14.39
N ASP A 668 -38.27 -12.71 13.72
CA ASP A 668 -39.67 -12.44 14.09
C ASP A 668 -40.20 -13.33 15.23
N SER A 669 -39.30 -13.98 15.98
CA SER A 669 -39.70 -14.90 17.03
C SER A 669 -40.54 -14.19 18.11
N GLY A 670 -41.63 -14.85 18.52
CA GLY A 670 -42.62 -14.27 19.44
C GLY A 670 -43.82 -13.60 18.76
N SER A 671 -43.67 -13.14 17.52
CA SER A 671 -44.70 -12.35 16.82
C SER A 671 -46.02 -13.08 16.55
N GLY A 672 -46.00 -14.41 16.52
CA GLY A 672 -47.19 -15.21 16.17
C GLY A 672 -47.59 -15.15 14.68
N GLY A 673 -46.70 -14.64 13.81
CA GLY A 673 -46.86 -14.68 12.36
C GLY A 673 -47.06 -16.10 11.79
N ASN A 674 -47.61 -16.18 10.57
CA ASN A 674 -47.85 -17.46 9.90
C ASN A 674 -46.58 -18.11 9.29
N ASN A 675 -45.45 -17.39 9.28
CA ASN A 675 -44.18 -17.76 8.66
C ASN A 675 -43.04 -17.23 9.53
N ASP A 676 -41.85 -17.83 9.46
CA ASP A 676 -40.66 -17.40 10.21
C ASP A 676 -39.69 -16.59 9.31
N ILE A 677 -38.92 -15.66 9.86
CA ILE A 677 -37.80 -14.97 9.19
C ILE A 677 -36.61 -14.73 10.15
N THR A 678 -35.39 -14.82 9.61
CA THR A 678 -34.21 -14.21 10.23
C THR A 678 -33.57 -13.23 9.26
N LEU A 679 -33.25 -12.03 9.76
CA LEU A 679 -32.50 -10.98 9.07
C LEU A 679 -31.05 -10.97 9.55
N TRP A 680 -30.15 -10.99 8.57
CA TRP A 680 -28.71 -10.90 8.74
C TRP A 680 -28.17 -9.68 7.96
N GLN A 681 -26.91 -9.32 8.15
CA GLN A 681 -26.20 -8.29 7.36
C GLN A 681 -24.87 -8.80 6.79
N ALA A 682 -24.50 -8.32 5.61
CA ALA A 682 -23.24 -8.63 4.94
C ALA A 682 -22.13 -7.63 5.30
N ASN A 683 -21.12 -8.08 6.04
CA ASN A 683 -19.99 -7.28 6.50
C ASN A 683 -18.69 -7.66 5.75
N ALA A 684 -17.90 -6.68 5.32
CA ALA A 684 -16.61 -6.95 4.67
C ALA A 684 -15.73 -7.84 5.55
N ARG A 685 -15.18 -8.91 4.96
CA ARG A 685 -14.41 -9.94 5.68
C ARG A 685 -13.06 -9.44 6.19
N ASP A 686 -12.47 -8.51 5.43
CA ASP A 686 -11.16 -7.91 5.62
C ASP A 686 -11.07 -6.64 4.75
N HIS A 687 -9.90 -6.00 4.74
CA HIS A 687 -9.61 -4.75 4.03
C HIS A 687 -9.79 -4.79 2.51
N ARG A 688 -9.86 -5.98 1.89
CA ARG A 688 -10.08 -6.14 0.44
C ARG A 688 -11.54 -5.82 0.06
N GLY A 689 -12.48 -6.05 0.98
CA GLY A 689 -13.90 -5.74 0.81
C GLY A 689 -14.29 -4.35 1.30
N LEU A 690 -15.42 -3.83 0.80
CA LEU A 690 -16.13 -2.66 1.33
C LEU A 690 -17.51 -3.11 1.85
N SER A 691 -17.81 -2.79 3.11
CA SER A 691 -19.13 -3.01 3.68
C SER A 691 -20.15 -2.09 3.03
N THR A 692 -21.34 -2.61 2.79
CA THR A 692 -22.53 -1.82 2.43
C THR A 692 -23.66 -2.01 3.45
N SER A 693 -23.46 -2.91 4.43
CA SER A 693 -24.40 -3.23 5.52
C SER A 693 -25.81 -3.61 5.04
N THR A 694 -25.94 -4.09 3.80
CA THR A 694 -27.22 -4.54 3.23
C THR A 694 -27.74 -5.77 3.95
N MET A 695 -29.04 -5.78 4.23
CA MET A 695 -29.71 -6.89 4.90
C MET A 695 -29.85 -8.11 3.97
N VAL A 696 -29.79 -9.31 4.54
CA VAL A 696 -29.99 -10.59 3.86
C VAL A 696 -30.96 -11.41 4.70
N GLY A 697 -32.17 -11.62 4.17
CA GLY A 697 -33.22 -12.38 4.87
C GLY A 697 -33.33 -13.83 4.40
N GLN A 698 -33.79 -14.70 5.31
CA GLN A 698 -34.17 -16.09 5.04
C GLN A 698 -35.45 -16.46 5.79
N GLY A 699 -36.32 -17.27 5.18
CA GLY A 699 -37.65 -17.61 5.73
C GLY A 699 -37.61 -18.82 6.68
N TYR A 700 -36.72 -18.80 7.67
CA TYR A 700 -36.60 -19.80 8.75
C TYR A 700 -35.60 -19.34 9.83
N TYR A 701 -35.83 -19.70 11.09
CA TYR A 701 -34.83 -19.54 12.15
C TYR A 701 -33.68 -20.54 12.00
N GLY A 702 -32.44 -20.09 12.20
CA GLY A 702 -31.25 -20.95 12.23
C GLY A 702 -30.10 -20.47 11.33
N ASP A 703 -29.15 -21.36 11.06
CA ASP A 703 -27.89 -21.00 10.41
C ASP A 703 -28.07 -20.30 9.04
N PRO A 704 -27.29 -19.23 8.76
CA PRO A 704 -27.42 -18.44 7.55
C PRO A 704 -26.88 -19.15 6.30
N ASP A 705 -27.57 -18.97 5.17
CA ASP A 705 -27.09 -19.39 3.84
C ASP A 705 -25.87 -18.55 3.42
N GLY A 706 -24.68 -19.00 3.81
CA GLY A 706 -23.39 -18.37 3.51
C GLY A 706 -23.11 -18.12 2.02
N GLY A 707 -23.88 -18.70 1.09
CA GLY A 707 -23.81 -18.39 -0.34
C GLY A 707 -24.35 -17.00 -0.71
N ARG A 708 -25.06 -16.31 0.19
CA ARG A 708 -25.74 -15.02 -0.07
C ARG A 708 -24.98 -13.78 0.40
N PHE A 709 -23.87 -13.93 1.11
CA PHE A 709 -23.21 -12.83 1.81
C PHE A 709 -22.01 -12.30 1.02
N TRP A 710 -22.13 -11.08 0.50
CA TRP A 710 -21.19 -10.48 -0.44
C TRP A 710 -20.87 -9.02 -0.12
N ALA A 711 -19.60 -8.65 -0.22
CA ALA A 711 -19.09 -7.29 -0.09
C ALA A 711 -18.54 -6.81 -1.45
N LEU A 712 -18.51 -5.50 -1.69
CA LEU A 712 -17.89 -4.95 -2.91
C LEU A 712 -16.37 -5.12 -2.85
N ASN A 713 -15.77 -5.58 -3.95
CA ASN A 713 -14.31 -5.71 -4.07
C ASN A 713 -13.67 -4.33 -4.27
N LYS A 714 -12.94 -3.80 -3.29
CA LYS A 714 -12.29 -2.48 -3.40
C LYS A 714 -11.31 -2.37 -4.58
N SER A 715 -10.72 -3.47 -5.01
CA SER A 715 -9.86 -3.52 -6.22
C SER A 715 -10.62 -3.29 -7.52
N ALA A 716 -11.92 -3.54 -7.52
CA ALA A 716 -12.80 -3.40 -8.68
C ALA A 716 -13.58 -2.08 -8.68
N LEU A 717 -13.46 -1.28 -7.61
CA LEU A 717 -14.04 0.05 -7.52
C LEU A 717 -13.17 1.07 -8.26
N ALA A 718 -13.81 2.06 -8.90
CA ALA A 718 -13.14 3.10 -9.67
C ALA A 718 -12.57 4.25 -8.80
N ASN A 719 -13.06 4.35 -7.55
CA ASN A 719 -12.62 5.25 -6.49
C ASN A 719 -11.13 4.98 -6.14
N PRO A 720 -10.17 5.86 -6.54
CA PRO A 720 -8.74 5.62 -6.30
C PRO A 720 -8.38 5.50 -4.81
N GLU A 721 -9.17 6.14 -3.96
CA GLU A 721 -9.02 6.16 -2.50
C GLU A 721 -9.12 4.74 -1.92
N LEU A 722 -9.99 3.90 -2.50
CA LEU A 722 -10.25 2.53 -2.06
C LEU A 722 -9.32 1.49 -2.70
N GLN A 723 -8.64 1.82 -3.81
CA GLN A 723 -7.78 0.89 -4.56
C GLN A 723 -6.51 0.48 -3.79
N GLY A 724 -6.09 1.27 -2.80
CA GLY A 724 -4.85 1.10 -2.05
C GLY A 724 -3.69 1.90 -2.65
N GLY A 725 -2.65 2.13 -1.86
CA GLY A 725 -1.51 2.97 -2.24
C GLY A 725 -0.73 3.48 -1.05
N PHE A 726 -0.14 4.67 -1.17
CA PHE A 726 0.62 5.29 -0.07
C PHE A 726 -0.30 5.81 1.04
N VAL A 727 0.09 5.54 2.29
CA VAL A 727 -0.49 6.15 3.49
C VAL A 727 0.44 7.27 3.92
N ASP A 728 0.21 8.44 3.33
CA ASP A 728 1.04 9.64 3.38
C ASP A 728 0.19 10.88 3.70
N ASP A 729 0.78 12.08 3.65
CA ASP A 729 0.13 13.37 3.90
C ASP A 729 -1.17 13.58 3.10
N LEU A 730 -1.26 13.07 1.88
CA LEU A 730 -2.49 13.14 1.08
C LEU A 730 -3.56 12.17 1.57
N SER A 731 -3.18 10.98 2.03
CA SER A 731 -4.11 10.06 2.69
C SER A 731 -4.55 10.58 4.07
N ALA A 732 -3.67 11.25 4.81
CA ALA A 732 -4.01 11.94 6.06
C ALA A 732 -5.02 13.09 5.84
N LEU A 733 -4.96 13.80 4.71
CA LEU A 733 -5.99 14.77 4.33
C LEU A 733 -7.29 14.08 3.85
N GLN A 734 -7.17 13.07 2.98
CA GLN A 734 -8.30 12.40 2.32
C GLN A 734 -9.22 11.64 3.30
N TYR A 735 -8.69 11.22 4.45
CA TYR A 735 -9.41 10.46 5.47
C TYR A 735 -9.50 11.19 6.82
N ALA A 736 -9.12 12.47 6.88
CA ALA A 736 -9.26 13.27 8.08
C ALA A 736 -10.74 13.35 8.49
N PRO A 737 -11.11 13.17 9.77
CA PRO A 737 -12.51 13.18 10.19
C PRO A 737 -13.12 14.58 10.13
N ARG A 738 -14.46 14.63 10.09
CA ARG A 738 -15.22 15.76 10.63
C ARG A 738 -15.59 15.44 12.07
N ILE A 739 -15.29 16.36 12.97
CA ILE A 739 -15.69 16.29 14.38
C ILE A 739 -16.79 17.31 14.60
N TRP A 740 -17.92 16.87 15.15
CA TRP A 740 -19.01 17.73 15.57
C TRP A 740 -18.86 18.03 17.06
N LEU A 741 -18.64 19.30 17.40
CA LEU A 741 -18.65 19.77 18.77
C LEU A 741 -20.09 20.02 19.24
N HIS A 742 -20.36 19.78 20.52
CA HIS A 742 -21.70 19.88 21.09
C HIS A 742 -22.31 21.29 20.91
N ASN A 743 -23.63 21.38 20.73
CA ASN A 743 -24.33 22.67 20.56
C ASN A 743 -24.11 23.64 21.73
N ASP A 744 -24.17 23.09 22.95
CA ASP A 744 -23.96 23.82 24.20
C ASP A 744 -22.51 23.78 24.71
N GLU A 745 -21.53 23.47 23.84
CA GLU A 745 -20.13 23.41 24.26
C GLU A 745 -19.63 24.79 24.75
N TYR A 746 -18.79 24.75 25.77
CA TYR A 746 -18.14 25.90 26.39
C TYR A 746 -16.62 25.77 26.40
N TYR A 747 -16.09 24.55 26.54
CA TYR A 747 -14.66 24.27 26.60
C TYR A 747 -14.16 23.84 25.22
N TRP A 748 -13.71 24.81 24.44
CA TRP A 748 -13.39 24.60 23.03
C TRP A 748 -12.00 23.94 22.86
N PRO A 749 -11.71 23.25 21.74
CA PRO A 749 -10.37 22.75 21.47
C PRO A 749 -9.35 23.89 21.31
N SER A 750 -8.06 23.60 21.39
CA SER A 750 -6.99 24.56 21.06
C SER A 750 -5.80 23.90 20.39
N SER A 751 -4.90 24.72 19.85
CA SER A 751 -3.54 24.26 19.55
C SER A 751 -2.73 24.12 20.85
N THR A 752 -1.70 23.27 20.86
CA THR A 752 -0.77 23.17 22.00
C THR A 752 0.06 24.44 22.16
N GLU A 753 0.37 25.13 21.06
CA GLU A 753 1.08 26.42 21.07
C GLU A 753 0.26 27.55 21.71
N PHE A 754 -1.07 27.43 21.77
CA PHE A 754 -1.95 28.31 22.57
C PHE A 754 -1.94 27.95 24.06
N PHE A 755 -1.90 26.66 24.39
CA PHE A 755 -1.95 26.14 25.76
C PHE A 755 -0.63 26.36 26.53
N LEU A 756 0.50 25.91 25.95
CA LEU A 756 1.80 25.81 26.61
C LEU A 756 2.34 27.10 27.26
N PRO A 757 2.09 28.32 26.75
CA PRO A 757 2.48 29.57 27.44
C PRO A 757 1.81 29.79 28.81
N ASN A 758 0.73 29.07 29.13
CA ASN A 758 -0.07 29.24 30.34
C ASN A 758 0.24 28.18 31.42
N VAL A 759 1.20 27.28 31.18
CA VAL A 759 1.62 26.22 32.10
C VAL A 759 3.15 26.23 32.31
N HIS A 760 3.61 25.53 33.34
CA HIS A 760 5.01 25.24 33.62
C HIS A 760 5.16 23.82 34.18
N PRO A 761 6.30 23.13 33.97
CA PRO A 761 6.56 21.85 34.61
C PRO A 761 6.85 22.04 36.11
N ASP A 762 6.13 21.32 36.96
CA ASP A 762 6.48 21.07 38.37
C ASP A 762 6.21 19.60 38.72
N GLY A 763 7.11 18.98 39.46
CA GLY A 763 7.09 17.54 39.77
C GLY A 763 7.01 16.65 38.53
N THR A 764 5.84 16.07 38.29
CA THR A 764 5.50 15.18 37.16
C THR A 764 4.53 15.80 36.17
N HIS A 765 4.20 17.09 36.29
CA HIS A 765 2.96 17.69 35.80
C HIS A 765 3.16 19.06 35.15
N LEU A 766 2.34 19.39 34.14
CA LEU A 766 2.25 20.73 33.57
C LEU A 766 1.23 21.60 34.34
N TRP A 767 1.70 22.17 35.46
CA TRP A 767 0.91 23.03 36.33
C TRP A 767 0.54 24.36 35.67
N THR A 768 -0.69 24.82 35.91
CA THR A 768 -1.19 26.12 35.45
C THR A 768 -0.45 27.29 36.11
N ASN A 769 -0.10 28.30 35.30
CA ASN A 769 0.55 29.53 35.78
C ASN A 769 -0.37 30.39 36.66
N GLU A 770 -1.69 30.24 36.48
CA GLU A 770 -2.72 30.83 37.33
C GLU A 770 -3.51 29.72 38.06
N ALA A 771 -3.97 29.99 39.27
CA ALA A 771 -4.67 29.01 40.08
C ALA A 771 -6.14 28.85 39.65
N LEU A 772 -6.57 27.59 39.46
CA LEU A 772 -7.95 27.21 39.10
C LEU A 772 -9.02 27.84 40.01
N GLY A 773 -8.72 27.95 41.31
CA GLY A 773 -9.57 28.54 42.34
C GLY A 773 -10.32 27.52 43.20
N CYS A 774 -10.70 26.38 42.61
CA CYS A 774 -11.28 25.21 43.26
C CYS A 774 -11.23 23.99 42.31
N ASP A 775 -11.53 22.79 42.81
CA ASP A 775 -11.49 21.51 42.09
C ASP A 775 -12.43 21.42 40.85
N SER A 776 -13.36 22.36 40.68
CA SER A 776 -14.24 22.50 39.50
C SER A 776 -14.29 23.94 38.95
N CYS A 777 -13.27 24.76 39.26
CA CYS A 777 -13.22 26.16 38.85
C CYS A 777 -12.23 26.34 37.69
N THR A 778 -12.59 27.23 36.76
CA THR A 778 -11.84 27.51 35.53
C THR A 778 -11.43 28.99 35.46
N ASN A 779 -10.92 29.54 36.57
CA ASN A 779 -10.52 30.96 36.64
C ASN A 779 -9.54 31.40 35.53
N PRO A 780 -8.54 30.60 35.10
CA PRO A 780 -7.65 30.98 34.00
C PRO A 780 -8.37 30.91 32.65
N GLN A 781 -8.54 32.06 31.99
CA GLN A 781 -9.37 32.18 30.78
C GLN A 781 -8.92 31.29 29.60
N PHE A 782 -7.64 30.90 29.52
CA PHE A 782 -7.17 30.02 28.44
C PHE A 782 -7.83 28.62 28.46
N LEU A 783 -8.45 28.23 29.57
CA LEU A 783 -9.22 26.99 29.70
C LEU A 783 -10.50 27.00 28.84
N ASP A 784 -11.04 28.18 28.47
CA ASP A 784 -12.18 28.32 27.55
C ASP A 784 -11.86 27.78 26.12
N GLY A 785 -10.57 27.72 25.75
CA GLY A 785 -10.12 27.24 24.44
C GLY A 785 -10.38 28.19 23.27
N GLN A 786 -10.52 27.65 22.06
CA GLN A 786 -10.61 28.40 20.80
C GLN A 786 -11.70 27.85 19.87
N ARG A 787 -12.67 28.69 19.49
CA ARG A 787 -13.79 28.25 18.62
C ARG A 787 -13.30 27.98 17.18
N PRO A 788 -13.45 26.76 16.61
CA PRO A 788 -12.85 26.38 15.33
C PRO A 788 -13.52 27.01 14.09
N ASP A 789 -14.73 27.55 14.23
CA ASP A 789 -15.46 28.34 13.21
C ASP A 789 -15.01 29.81 13.14
N GLN A 790 -14.32 30.31 14.18
CA GLN A 790 -13.82 31.70 14.27
C GLN A 790 -12.30 31.79 14.17
N THR A 791 -11.60 30.77 14.65
CA THR A 791 -10.13 30.69 14.73
C THR A 791 -9.66 29.33 14.26
N HIS A 792 -8.55 29.29 13.51
CA HIS A 792 -8.02 28.01 13.05
C HIS A 792 -7.37 27.24 14.20
N VAL A 793 -8.03 26.15 14.60
CA VAL A 793 -7.51 25.15 15.53
C VAL A 793 -7.04 23.94 14.73
N PRO A 794 -5.77 23.50 14.84
CA PRO A 794 -5.25 22.36 14.11
C PRO A 794 -5.68 21.03 14.74
N VAL A 795 -5.92 20.02 13.91
CA VAL A 795 -5.89 18.61 14.32
C VAL A 795 -4.49 18.06 14.02
N TYR A 796 -3.95 17.24 14.93
CA TYR A 796 -2.60 16.71 14.85
C TYR A 796 -2.63 15.27 14.30
N ALA A 797 -2.25 15.10 13.03
CA ALA A 797 -2.39 13.83 12.29
C ALA A 797 -1.06 13.05 12.28
N GLN A 798 -0.96 12.03 13.14
CA GLN A 798 0.21 11.20 13.31
C GLN A 798 0.13 9.93 12.43
N ILE A 799 1.07 9.75 11.51
CA ILE A 799 1.16 8.58 10.63
C ILE A 799 2.07 7.51 11.29
N VAL A 800 1.51 6.35 11.63
CA VAL A 800 2.19 5.25 12.32
C VAL A 800 2.22 3.99 11.43
N THR A 801 3.35 3.72 10.77
CA THR A 801 3.57 2.41 10.13
C THR A 801 3.81 1.36 11.21
N ARG A 802 2.99 0.31 11.25
CA ARG A 802 3.06 -0.73 12.29
C ARG A 802 4.21 -1.69 12.03
N THR A 803 4.92 -2.09 13.08
CA THR A 803 6.05 -3.03 13.04
C THR A 803 5.74 -4.32 13.78
N GLN A 804 6.38 -5.41 13.37
CA GLN A 804 6.41 -6.67 14.11
C GLN A 804 7.87 -7.13 14.23
N GLY A 805 8.44 -7.06 15.44
CA GLY A 805 9.87 -7.31 15.68
C GLY A 805 10.77 -6.34 14.91
N GLY A 806 10.48 -5.03 14.95
CA GLY A 806 11.16 -3.99 14.16
C GLY A 806 10.83 -3.97 12.66
N VAL A 807 10.29 -5.04 12.07
CA VAL A 807 10.01 -5.10 10.63
C VAL A 807 8.66 -4.44 10.33
N ALA A 808 8.65 -3.46 9.42
CA ALA A 808 7.43 -2.80 8.96
C ALA A 808 6.46 -3.79 8.29
N THR A 809 5.19 -3.70 8.68
CA THR A 809 4.07 -4.49 8.16
C THR A 809 3.38 -3.77 6.99
N ASN A 810 2.33 -4.38 6.42
CA ASN A 810 1.43 -3.72 5.47
C ASN A 810 0.32 -2.87 6.15
N ILE A 811 0.42 -2.64 7.46
CA ILE A 811 -0.54 -1.86 8.24
C ILE A 811 0.05 -0.49 8.59
N THR A 812 -0.72 0.56 8.33
CA THR A 812 -0.40 1.93 8.74
C THR A 812 -1.65 2.54 9.36
N ASP A 813 -1.53 3.13 10.53
CA ASP A 813 -2.61 3.88 11.16
C ASP A 813 -2.35 5.38 11.02
N ILE A 814 -3.41 6.17 10.84
CA ILE A 814 -3.35 7.62 10.99
C ILE A 814 -4.19 7.98 12.22
N ILE A 815 -3.51 8.49 13.24
CA ILE A 815 -4.11 8.91 14.52
C ILE A 815 -4.32 10.43 14.45
N TYR A 816 -5.57 10.86 14.47
CA TYR A 816 -5.97 12.27 14.48
C TYR A 816 -6.22 12.69 15.94
N TRP A 817 -5.22 13.32 16.54
CA TRP A 817 -5.31 13.82 17.91
C TRP A 817 -5.96 15.19 17.95
N THR A 818 -6.88 15.35 18.90
CA THR A 818 -7.53 16.61 19.26
C THR A 818 -7.13 17.01 20.68
N PHE A 819 -6.83 18.29 20.88
CA PHE A 819 -6.45 18.83 22.18
C PHE A 819 -7.46 19.86 22.69
N TYR A 820 -7.79 19.79 23.98
CA TYR A 820 -8.67 20.74 24.66
C TYR A 820 -7.97 21.25 25.93
N PRO A 821 -7.92 22.58 26.20
CA PRO A 821 -7.30 23.11 27.43
C PRO A 821 -7.91 22.65 28.74
N TYR A 822 -9.16 22.18 28.75
CA TYR A 822 -9.86 21.69 29.92
C TYR A 822 -10.93 20.67 29.53
N ASN A 823 -10.89 19.48 30.11
CA ASN A 823 -12.02 18.56 30.15
C ASN A 823 -12.88 18.93 31.37
N ASN A 824 -14.13 19.32 31.14
CA ASN A 824 -15.19 19.37 32.14
C ASN A 824 -15.87 18.00 32.27
N GLY A 825 -15.78 17.42 33.46
CA GLY A 825 -16.25 16.07 33.74
C GLY A 825 -17.77 15.94 33.88
N LYS A 826 -18.22 14.87 34.55
CA LYS A 826 -19.64 14.53 34.66
C LYS A 826 -20.27 14.93 35.99
N ARG A 827 -21.36 15.68 35.88
CA ARG A 827 -22.14 16.21 37.00
C ARG A 827 -23.06 15.13 37.56
N VAL A 828 -22.73 14.65 38.76
CA VAL A 828 -23.41 13.54 39.44
C VAL A 828 -24.00 13.95 40.78
N CYS A 829 -25.01 13.21 41.23
CA CYS A 829 -25.58 13.31 42.57
C CYS A 829 -24.61 12.75 43.63
N ILE A 830 -24.28 13.59 44.61
CA ILE A 830 -23.67 13.20 45.88
C ILE A 830 -24.78 13.17 46.93
N GLY A 831 -25.42 12.01 47.02
CA GLY A 831 -26.67 11.78 47.72
C GLY A 831 -27.37 10.53 47.18
N LEU A 832 -28.68 10.40 47.41
CA LEU A 832 -29.51 9.37 46.76
C LEU A 832 -30.18 9.95 45.52
N TYR A 833 -30.04 9.29 44.35
CA TYR A 833 -30.74 9.71 43.14
C TYR A 833 -32.05 8.92 42.97
N THR A 834 -33.10 9.60 42.51
CA THR A 834 -34.39 8.97 42.15
C THR A 834 -34.95 9.58 40.88
N SER A 835 -35.42 8.74 39.94
CA SER A 835 -35.90 9.19 38.62
C SER A 835 -37.14 10.12 38.67
N GLY A 836 -37.90 10.12 39.77
CA GLY A 836 -39.03 11.02 39.99
C GLY A 836 -38.76 12.17 40.99
N GLY A 837 -37.59 12.20 41.65
CA GLY A 837 -37.27 13.18 42.70
C GLY A 837 -35.94 13.91 42.52
N GLY A 838 -35.11 13.50 41.55
CA GLY A 838 -33.75 14.01 41.35
C GLY A 838 -32.79 13.58 42.46
N CYS A 839 -31.80 14.41 42.74
CA CYS A 839 -30.79 14.17 43.76
C CYS A 839 -31.25 14.63 45.15
N ALA A 840 -31.44 13.68 46.07
CA ALA A 840 -31.56 13.92 47.50
C ALA A 840 -30.14 14.02 48.11
N GLY A 841 -29.54 15.21 47.95
CA GLY A 841 -28.16 15.50 48.34
C GLY A 841 -27.70 16.82 47.73
N PHE A 842 -26.51 16.83 47.14
CA PHE A 842 -26.00 17.93 46.29
C PHE A 842 -25.39 17.38 45.00
N TYR A 843 -25.18 18.22 43.99
CA TYR A 843 -24.46 17.84 42.77
C TYR A 843 -23.00 18.32 42.83
N SER A 844 -22.10 17.54 42.24
CA SER A 844 -20.71 17.94 41.95
C SER A 844 -20.26 17.29 40.63
N THR A 845 -19.21 17.82 40.00
CA THR A 845 -18.72 17.39 38.68
C THR A 845 -17.42 16.62 38.82
N PHE A 846 -17.35 15.41 38.27
CA PHE A 846 -16.28 14.44 38.50
C PHE A 846 -15.49 14.13 37.22
N GLY A 847 -14.17 14.04 37.36
CA GLY A 847 -13.25 13.81 36.26
C GLY A 847 -12.85 15.07 35.52
N ASN A 848 -13.11 16.27 36.07
CA ASN A 848 -12.60 17.51 35.49
C ASN A 848 -11.07 17.45 35.44
N HIS A 849 -10.42 17.97 34.41
CA HIS A 849 -8.96 18.09 34.40
C HIS A 849 -8.51 19.14 33.39
N VAL A 850 -7.39 19.82 33.69
CA VAL A 850 -6.70 20.71 32.75
C VAL A 850 -5.97 19.84 31.71
N GLY A 851 -6.03 20.24 30.44
CA GLY A 851 -5.42 19.57 29.29
C GLY A 851 -6.06 18.21 28.96
N ASP A 852 -6.50 17.99 27.72
CA ASP A 852 -7.17 16.74 27.33
C ASP A 852 -6.77 16.30 25.92
N TRP A 853 -6.65 14.98 25.71
CA TRP A 853 -6.03 14.32 24.55
C TRP A 853 -6.86 13.14 24.03
N GLU A 854 -7.91 13.48 23.29
CA GLU A 854 -8.80 12.57 22.55
C GLU A 854 -8.27 12.25 21.13
N HIS A 855 -8.68 11.13 20.53
CA HIS A 855 -8.26 10.76 19.17
C HIS A 855 -9.26 9.90 18.37
N LEU A 856 -9.20 10.07 17.05
CA LEU A 856 -9.78 9.16 16.07
C LEU A 856 -8.66 8.50 15.28
N THR A 857 -8.69 7.18 15.10
CA THR A 857 -7.65 6.45 14.34
C THR A 857 -8.25 5.79 13.11
N VAL A 858 -7.75 6.10 11.91
CA VAL A 858 -8.09 5.38 10.66
C VAL A 858 -7.00 4.37 10.35
N ARG A 859 -7.35 3.09 10.34
CA ARG A 859 -6.44 1.97 10.04
C ARG A 859 -6.46 1.61 8.56
N PHE A 860 -5.27 1.57 7.96
CA PHE A 860 -5.03 1.13 6.59
C PHE A 860 -4.33 -0.22 6.57
N VAL A 861 -4.73 -1.09 5.65
CA VAL A 861 -4.07 -2.37 5.37
C VAL A 861 -3.90 -2.50 3.86
N ASP A 862 -2.70 -2.82 3.39
CA ASP A 862 -2.30 -2.69 1.97
C ASP A 862 -2.64 -1.28 1.39
N GLY A 863 -2.54 -0.26 2.24
CA GLY A 863 -2.88 1.13 1.93
C GLY A 863 -4.38 1.42 1.75
N ARG A 864 -5.28 0.49 2.11
CA ARG A 864 -6.74 0.66 2.00
C ARG A 864 -7.38 0.91 3.36
N PRO A 865 -8.34 1.85 3.48
CA PRO A 865 -9.05 2.06 4.72
C PRO A 865 -9.80 0.77 5.11
N SER A 866 -9.61 0.33 6.34
CA SER A 866 -10.11 -0.94 6.86
C SER A 866 -11.03 -0.74 8.06
N GLN A 867 -10.57 0.04 9.04
CA GLN A 867 -11.29 0.32 10.28
C GLN A 867 -11.15 1.79 10.68
N VAL A 868 -12.10 2.28 11.48
CA VAL A 868 -12.03 3.55 12.21
C VAL A 868 -12.19 3.23 13.70
N TYR A 869 -11.34 3.81 14.52
CA TYR A 869 -11.44 3.79 15.98
C TYR A 869 -11.77 5.19 16.49
N MET A 870 -12.58 5.29 17.54
CA MET A 870 -12.87 6.53 18.24
C MET A 870 -12.71 6.31 19.74
N SER A 871 -11.95 7.17 20.43
CA SER A 871 -11.73 7.09 21.87
C SER A 871 -13.02 7.45 22.63
N GLN A 872 -13.52 6.49 23.42
CA GLN A 872 -14.72 6.62 24.26
C GLN A 872 -14.35 6.02 25.61
N HIS A 873 -13.81 6.87 26.48
CA HIS A 873 -13.16 6.46 27.73
C HIS A 873 -12.14 5.34 27.49
N SER A 874 -12.00 4.39 28.43
CA SER A 874 -10.96 3.36 28.43
C SER A 874 -11.20 2.14 27.52
N GLN A 875 -12.11 2.22 26.55
CA GLN A 875 -12.44 1.10 25.64
C GLN A 875 -12.68 1.52 24.19
N GLY A 876 -13.38 2.64 23.95
CA GLY A 876 -13.64 3.17 22.61
C GLY A 876 -14.54 2.33 21.71
N GLY A 877 -14.76 2.82 20.50
CA GLY A 877 -15.57 2.18 19.46
C GLY A 877 -14.75 1.85 18.21
N THR A 878 -14.77 0.59 17.76
CA THR A 878 -14.13 0.17 16.49
C THR A 878 -15.18 -0.16 15.44
N PHE A 879 -15.11 0.52 14.29
CA PHE A 879 -16.04 0.38 13.16
C PHE A 879 -15.31 -0.09 11.90
N THR A 880 -15.87 -1.04 11.16
CA THR A 880 -15.40 -1.34 9.79
C THR A 880 -15.66 -0.14 8.88
N PHE A 881 -14.73 0.20 7.99
CA PHE A 881 -14.90 1.32 7.06
C PHE A 881 -16.09 1.06 6.12
N GLY A 882 -17.15 1.88 6.25
CA GLY A 882 -18.44 1.69 5.57
C GLY A 882 -19.52 0.98 6.39
N ASN A 883 -19.35 0.83 7.72
CA ASN A 883 -20.41 0.36 8.61
C ASN A 883 -21.58 1.37 8.63
N LYS A 884 -22.83 0.89 8.52
CA LYS A 884 -24.07 1.66 8.71
C LYS A 884 -24.14 2.46 10.02
N ASP A 885 -23.39 2.06 11.04
CA ASP A 885 -23.41 2.65 12.39
C ASP A 885 -22.39 3.77 12.59
N MET A 886 -21.70 4.23 11.54
CA MET A 886 -20.75 5.35 11.59
C MET A 886 -20.93 6.23 10.34
N ALA A 887 -21.31 7.50 10.50
CA ALA A 887 -21.52 8.39 9.36
C ALA A 887 -20.20 8.73 8.61
N SER A 888 -20.31 9.09 7.34
CA SER A 888 -19.21 9.72 6.59
C SER A 888 -19.70 10.84 5.66
N VAL A 889 -18.84 11.84 5.45
CA VAL A 889 -19.00 12.86 4.42
C VAL A 889 -18.00 12.57 3.29
N GLY A 890 -18.46 11.90 2.24
CA GLY A 890 -17.56 11.28 1.28
C GLY A 890 -16.77 10.15 1.94
N PHE A 891 -15.44 10.26 1.96
CA PHE A 891 -14.54 9.31 2.65
C PHE A 891 -14.04 9.77 4.02
N HIS A 892 -14.41 10.98 4.45
CA HIS A 892 -14.13 11.50 5.78
C HIS A 892 -15.13 10.91 6.80
N PRO A 893 -14.70 10.19 7.85
CA PRO A 893 -15.60 9.78 8.92
C PRO A 893 -16.21 10.99 9.63
N GLU A 894 -17.46 10.93 10.06
CA GLU A 894 -18.01 11.87 11.04
C GLU A 894 -17.90 11.27 12.45
N ALA A 895 -17.41 12.06 13.39
CA ALA A 895 -17.39 11.77 14.83
C ALA A 895 -18.01 12.94 15.60
N TYR A 896 -18.42 12.70 16.84
CA TYR A 896 -19.15 13.66 17.66
C TYR A 896 -18.51 13.72 19.04
N SER A 897 -18.08 14.92 19.42
CA SER A 897 -17.41 15.19 20.67
C SER A 897 -18.45 15.37 21.78
N ALA A 898 -18.26 14.65 22.89
CA ALA A 898 -19.12 14.73 24.06
C ALA A 898 -18.99 16.08 24.76
N LEU A 899 -20.13 16.60 25.26
CA LEU A 899 -20.18 17.88 25.98
C LEU A 899 -19.19 17.91 27.15
N GLY A 900 -18.20 18.80 27.05
CA GLY A 900 -17.19 19.11 28.04
C GLY A 900 -16.10 18.06 28.28
N SER A 901 -16.34 16.77 28.01
CA SER A 901 -15.32 15.70 28.17
C SER A 901 -14.87 15.06 26.86
N HIS A 902 -15.31 15.62 25.75
CA HIS A 902 -14.78 15.50 24.39
C HIS A 902 -14.68 14.14 23.70
N GLY A 903 -14.86 13.03 24.42
CA GLY A 903 -14.93 11.65 23.92
C GLY A 903 -15.72 11.53 22.62
N LEU A 904 -15.21 10.71 21.71
CA LEU A 904 -15.58 10.72 20.30
C LEU A 904 -16.53 9.57 19.96
N TYR A 905 -17.79 9.90 19.72
CA TYR A 905 -18.86 8.97 19.39
C TYR A 905 -19.18 8.96 17.89
N PRO A 906 -19.77 7.88 17.35
CA PRO A 906 -20.14 7.81 15.94
C PRO A 906 -21.39 8.65 15.60
N ASP A 907 -22.06 9.22 16.61
CA ASP A 907 -23.36 9.87 16.48
C ASP A 907 -23.71 10.90 17.57
N ALA A 908 -24.86 11.55 17.37
CA ALA A 908 -25.43 12.59 18.23
C ALA A 908 -26.55 11.99 19.10
N ALA A 909 -26.20 11.52 20.29
CA ALA A 909 -27.08 10.80 21.21
C ALA A 909 -26.64 10.99 22.68
N ARG A 910 -27.22 10.19 23.58
CA ARG A 910 -26.82 10.10 24.99
C ARG A 910 -26.22 8.73 25.28
N HIS A 911 -24.96 8.70 25.67
CA HIS A 911 -24.16 7.49 25.85
C HIS A 911 -23.94 7.21 27.34
N THR A 912 -24.81 6.40 27.95
CA THR A 912 -24.62 5.95 29.35
C THR A 912 -23.47 4.94 29.43
N TYR A 913 -22.35 5.31 30.05
CA TYR A 913 -21.18 4.44 30.18
C TYR A 913 -21.03 3.79 31.57
N GLU A 914 -21.60 4.39 32.63
CA GLU A 914 -21.57 3.80 33.98
C GLU A 914 -22.87 4.08 34.78
N ARG A 915 -23.17 3.21 35.76
CA ARG A 915 -24.25 3.37 36.75
C ARG A 915 -23.66 3.39 38.16
N ILE A 916 -23.97 4.42 38.93
CA ILE A 916 -23.39 4.67 40.26
C ILE A 916 -24.26 4.00 41.34
N PHE A 917 -23.66 3.61 42.47
CA PHE A 917 -24.33 2.90 43.58
C PHE A 917 -25.63 3.57 44.09
N ASN A 918 -25.80 4.87 43.88
CA ASN A 918 -26.92 5.67 44.36
C ASN A 918 -28.08 5.80 43.36
N GLY A 919 -28.01 5.12 42.21
CA GLY A 919 -29.04 5.15 41.16
C GLY A 919 -28.83 6.22 40.08
N ASP A 920 -27.79 7.05 40.19
CA ASP A 920 -27.40 8.01 39.15
C ASP A 920 -26.55 7.34 38.06
N THR A 921 -26.26 8.07 36.96
CA THR A 921 -25.59 7.52 35.78
C THR A 921 -24.57 8.48 35.17
N LEU A 922 -23.42 7.96 34.75
CA LEU A 922 -22.47 8.70 33.94
C LEU A 922 -22.90 8.60 32.47
N ASN A 923 -23.01 9.75 31.80
CA ASN A 923 -23.50 9.84 30.43
C ASN A 923 -22.73 10.91 29.66
N ASP A 924 -22.19 10.56 28.50
CA ASP A 924 -21.74 11.53 27.50
C ASP A 924 -22.93 11.95 26.63
N ASP A 925 -23.14 13.26 26.49
CA ASP A 925 -24.19 13.83 25.62
C ASP A 925 -23.51 14.46 24.39
N THR A 926 -23.86 14.01 23.20
CA THR A 926 -23.24 14.40 21.92
C THR A 926 -24.28 15.03 20.98
N SER A 927 -23.90 16.05 20.20
CA SER A 927 -24.84 16.67 19.26
C SER A 927 -24.16 17.29 18.03
N ARG A 928 -24.92 17.41 16.93
CA ARG A 928 -24.44 17.94 15.64
C ARG A 928 -24.38 19.48 15.66
N GLY A 929 -23.50 20.04 16.50
CA GLY A 929 -23.29 21.48 16.66
C GLY A 929 -22.29 22.05 15.66
N ILE A 930 -21.11 22.48 16.11
CA ILE A 930 -20.09 23.08 15.23
C ILE A 930 -19.30 21.98 14.53
N ALA A 931 -19.23 22.03 13.20
CA ALA A 931 -18.32 21.19 12.42
C ALA A 931 -16.87 21.72 12.49
N TRP A 932 -15.97 20.94 13.07
CA TRP A 932 -14.53 21.11 12.98
C TRP A 932 -13.99 20.05 12.00
N ASN A 933 -13.43 20.48 10.87
CA ASN A 933 -12.90 19.55 9.86
C ASN A 933 -11.40 19.33 10.07
N ALA A 934 -10.97 18.10 10.29
CA ALA A 934 -9.56 17.80 10.52
C ALA A 934 -8.66 17.99 9.28
N TRP A 935 -9.24 18.14 8.08
CA TRP A 935 -8.49 18.47 6.85
C TRP A 935 -8.21 19.97 6.67
N ASP A 936 -8.82 20.86 7.47
CA ASP A 936 -8.64 22.31 7.36
C ASP A 936 -7.31 22.76 8.01
N ARG A 937 -6.20 22.48 7.29
CA ARG A 937 -4.80 22.74 7.67
C ARG A 937 -4.30 21.96 8.91
N PRO A 938 -4.39 20.62 8.96
CA PRO A 938 -3.82 19.82 10.04
C PRO A 938 -2.29 19.94 10.15
N VAL A 939 -1.77 19.61 11.33
CA VAL A 939 -0.34 19.39 11.56
C VAL A 939 -0.08 17.89 11.36
N ILE A 940 0.41 17.53 10.16
CA ILE A 940 0.69 16.14 9.77
C ILE A 940 2.15 15.79 10.10
N PHE A 941 2.40 14.62 10.70
CA PHE A 941 3.76 14.14 10.98
C PHE A 941 3.85 12.61 11.03
N PRO A 942 4.99 12.01 10.62
CA PRO A 942 5.26 10.60 10.88
C PRO A 942 5.61 10.37 12.36
N TRP A 943 5.31 9.18 12.88
CA TRP A 943 5.80 8.75 14.19
C TRP A 943 7.32 8.79 14.28
N GLN A 944 7.82 9.26 15.42
CA GLN A 944 9.22 9.24 15.84
C GLN A 944 9.23 8.98 17.36
N PRO A 945 10.35 8.52 17.96
CA PRO A 945 10.43 8.33 19.39
C PRO A 945 10.34 9.65 20.16
N MET A 946 9.71 9.61 21.33
CA MET A 946 9.68 10.74 22.28
C MET A 946 11.12 11.16 22.63
N GLY A 947 11.39 12.46 22.64
CA GLY A 947 12.74 13.04 22.79
C GLY A 947 13.44 13.40 21.47
N THR A 948 12.95 12.90 20.32
CA THR A 948 13.58 13.15 19.00
C THR A 948 12.93 14.28 18.19
N PHE A 949 11.75 14.78 18.59
CA PHE A 949 11.04 15.82 17.83
C PHE A 949 11.71 17.19 17.96
N THR A 950 11.61 17.99 16.90
CA THR A 950 12.26 19.31 16.80
C THR A 950 11.35 20.34 16.12
N GLY A 951 11.76 21.62 16.13
CA GLY A 951 10.98 22.71 15.54
C GLY A 951 9.63 22.91 16.25
N SER A 952 8.55 23.09 15.49
CA SER A 952 7.19 23.24 16.01
C SER A 952 6.62 21.98 16.65
N LEU A 953 7.27 20.82 16.51
CA LEU A 953 6.84 19.55 17.10
C LEU A 953 7.59 19.21 18.39
N SER A 954 8.51 20.05 18.87
CA SER A 954 9.33 19.77 20.06
C SER A 954 8.53 19.52 21.34
N TRP A 955 7.29 20.03 21.42
CA TRP A 955 6.38 19.78 22.54
C TRP A 955 5.93 18.31 22.65
N LEU A 956 6.03 17.51 21.58
CA LEU A 956 5.77 16.06 21.65
C LEU A 956 6.83 15.31 22.50
N ASN A 957 7.93 15.97 22.87
CA ASN A 957 8.93 15.43 23.79
C ASN A 957 8.59 15.67 25.28
N ILE A 958 7.50 16.39 25.59
CA ILE A 958 7.05 16.62 26.97
C ILE A 958 6.73 15.27 27.62
N THR A 959 7.30 15.03 28.80
CA THR A 959 7.17 13.77 29.55
C THR A 959 6.26 13.91 30.77
N GLU A 960 5.95 15.14 31.13
CA GLU A 960 5.03 15.55 32.17
C GLU A 960 3.60 15.21 31.77
N ASP A 961 2.77 14.89 32.75
CA ASP A 961 1.33 14.70 32.52
C ASP A 961 0.68 16.08 32.39
N TRP A 962 -0.21 16.23 31.39
CA TRP A 962 -0.63 17.53 30.85
C TRP A 962 -1.73 18.16 31.69
N GLY A 963 -1.38 18.73 32.84
CA GLY A 963 -2.31 19.42 33.73
C GLY A 963 -1.83 19.40 35.18
N ASN A 964 -2.70 19.74 36.12
CA ASN A 964 -2.41 19.71 37.56
C ASN A 964 -2.52 18.29 38.17
N ASP A 965 -2.11 18.14 39.43
CA ASP A 965 -2.43 16.96 40.26
C ASP A 965 -3.94 16.84 40.55
N ALA A 966 -4.36 15.62 40.91
CA ALA A 966 -5.75 15.32 41.30
C ALA A 966 -6.14 15.94 42.67
N SER A 967 -7.37 16.45 42.79
CA SER A 967 -7.95 17.00 44.03
C SER A 967 -9.44 16.69 44.19
N GLY A 968 -9.96 16.87 45.42
CA GLY A 968 -11.35 16.54 45.77
C GLY A 968 -11.67 15.05 45.94
N CYS A 969 -10.67 14.16 45.79
CA CYS A 969 -10.82 12.70 45.78
C CYS A 969 -11.43 12.05 47.05
N ASN A 970 -11.60 12.76 48.17
CA ASN A 970 -12.04 12.20 49.45
C ASN A 970 -13.58 12.13 49.55
N ASN A 971 -14.23 11.30 48.74
CA ASN A 971 -15.69 11.18 48.72
C ASN A 971 -16.18 9.81 48.17
N PRO A 972 -17.45 9.42 48.45
CA PRO A 972 -17.97 8.07 48.10
C PRO A 972 -18.09 7.74 46.61
N VAL A 973 -18.05 8.73 45.70
CA VAL A 973 -18.02 8.45 44.25
C VAL A 973 -16.60 8.13 43.84
N SER A 974 -15.61 8.91 44.27
CA SER A 974 -14.18 8.61 44.07
C SER A 974 -13.77 7.27 44.69
N ASP A 975 -14.34 6.91 45.85
CA ASP A 975 -14.13 5.60 46.48
C ASP A 975 -14.66 4.41 45.63
N GLN A 976 -15.65 4.63 44.74
CA GLN A 976 -16.14 3.60 43.81
C GLN A 976 -15.38 3.62 42.47
N THR A 977 -15.27 4.79 41.84
CA THR A 977 -14.85 4.92 40.43
C THR A 977 -13.36 5.16 40.25
N GLY A 978 -12.64 5.56 41.31
CA GLY A 978 -11.28 6.08 41.23
C GLY A 978 -11.18 7.49 40.61
N VAL A 979 -12.30 8.11 40.25
CA VAL A 979 -12.36 9.43 39.61
C VAL A 979 -12.53 10.52 40.66
N CYS A 980 -11.66 11.52 40.65
CA CYS A 980 -11.68 12.66 41.57
C CYS A 980 -12.59 13.79 41.07
N VAL A 981 -12.74 14.88 41.85
CA VAL A 981 -13.44 16.08 41.37
C VAL A 981 -12.58 16.77 40.32
N LEU A 982 -11.32 17.06 40.66
CA LEU A 982 -10.25 17.31 39.70
C LEU A 982 -9.45 16.01 39.57
N ASN A 983 -9.46 15.38 38.39
CA ASN A 983 -8.50 14.33 38.04
C ASN A 983 -7.12 14.93 37.77
N SER A 984 -6.09 14.09 37.84
CA SER A 984 -4.77 14.42 37.28
C SER A 984 -4.90 14.69 35.78
N GLY A 985 -4.10 15.63 35.27
CA GLY A 985 -3.92 15.79 33.82
C GLY A 985 -3.49 14.48 33.13
N PRO A 986 -3.84 14.26 31.85
CA PRO A 986 -3.58 13.03 31.13
C PRO A 986 -2.11 12.88 30.73
N THR A 987 -1.67 11.64 30.56
CA THR A 987 -0.36 11.32 30.00
C THR A 987 -0.22 11.89 28.58
N ALA A 988 0.92 12.53 28.29
CA ALA A 988 1.25 13.04 26.96
C ALA A 988 1.01 12.00 25.84
N PRO A 989 0.61 12.39 24.60
CA PRO A 989 0.25 11.45 23.53
C PRO A 989 1.27 10.34 23.26
N LEU A 990 2.58 10.64 23.32
CA LEU A 990 3.65 9.67 23.09
C LEU A 990 3.99 8.78 24.29
N LYS A 991 3.37 9.00 25.46
CA LYS A 991 3.38 8.07 26.62
C LYS A 991 2.25 7.04 26.54
N LYS A 992 1.18 7.27 25.76
CA LYS A 992 0.15 6.25 25.50
C LYS A 992 0.78 5.06 24.74
N GLY A 993 0.23 3.85 24.88
CA GLY A 993 0.84 2.63 24.33
C GLY A 993 0.58 2.40 22.84
N PHE A 994 -0.66 2.59 22.40
CA PHE A 994 -1.09 2.35 21.01
C PHE A 994 -0.43 3.20 19.91
N PRO A 995 0.16 4.40 20.13
CA PRO A 995 0.86 5.13 19.08
C PRO A 995 2.22 4.53 18.72
N SER A 996 2.76 3.62 19.55
CA SER A 996 4.03 2.94 19.27
C SER A 996 3.90 1.99 18.06
N PRO A 997 4.83 2.00 17.08
CA PRO A 997 4.81 1.13 15.90
C PRO A 997 4.58 -0.35 16.20
N GLY A 998 5.16 -0.87 17.29
CA GLY A 998 5.02 -2.28 17.68
C GLY A 998 3.66 -2.65 18.29
N SER A 999 2.77 -1.68 18.56
CA SER A 999 1.41 -1.99 18.99
C SER A 999 0.50 -2.27 17.79
N MET A 1000 -0.17 -3.42 17.80
CA MET A 1000 -1.19 -3.78 16.82
C MET A 1000 -2.61 -3.41 17.26
N ALA A 1001 -2.79 -2.93 18.50
CA ALA A 1001 -4.06 -2.43 19.02
C ALA A 1001 -4.41 -1.06 18.39
N LEU A 1002 -5.56 -0.49 18.76
CA LEU A 1002 -6.02 0.83 18.31
C LEU A 1002 -6.13 1.83 19.48
N GLU A 1003 -6.39 1.31 20.69
CA GLU A 1003 -5.98 1.85 22.00
C GLU A 1003 -5.36 0.71 22.83
#